data_AF-A0A160MG98-F1
#
_entry.id   AF-A0A160MG98-F1
#
_cell.length_a   1.000
_cell.length_b   1.000
_cell.length_c   1.000
_cell.angle_alpha   90.00
_cell.angle_beta   90.00
_cell.angle_gamma   90.00
#
_symmetry.space_group_name_H-M   'P 1'
#
loop_
_entity.id
_entity.type
_entity.pdbx_description
1 polymer ?
#
loop_
_entity_poly.entity_id
_entity_poly.type
_entity_poly.pdbx_seq_one_letter_code
_entity_poly.pdbx_strand_id
1 'polypeptide(L)'
;MLPENYLEKVYAGFLGMNVGIRLGAPLEPNEWSYEKIQEIHGDIRGYVKDYRTFSADDDANGPVYFIRALIDEARGRELAPQDVARAWLNYSREGIGMFWWGGDQISTEHTAYLNLKKGIPAPQSGSAEVNGIIMAEQIGGQIFIDTWGLLFPDNIQRAADYAEIAASVSHDKNGLYGARFMAACISKAFSAKNIDDIIEAGLSVIPKGSTYYAVVKAVIDFYQKHPEEEAFRKCRQYLEKEWGYDKYTGVCHIIPNAGVCALALLYGKGDLARTVEIATMCSWDTDCNAGNVGTIAGVFAGLDGIPGHYRMPINDMIATSSVSGYLNVLDIPTFCKELAVLGYQVNGLEAPQRLMESVRNGEVYLDFTLPGSTHGFKTNNAFKTLLRPCSDVGIEETRGSLSVLFDRFIEGDSSKVFYKPFYRREEFNDEKYKPTFAPTAYSGQKVSAKVFMDKWQGGADVYLTPYIRNSFTKEDLKLDPIILSHQQWLDIEFVIPKTDGALIDEVGFIVESPSPADNRSFGKFYIGEFRIFGNADYTIDFAKQAVEFKCVTPFAHHRGEWTLEDGFMKAAAGEEDASSFTGNYYGRDLEVEISLQPATGTSHGVIFRAMGTERYYWAGFDGNNQISLIENNFGFKHLKTVPYEWDPEAIYDFKAVSNGTAVQVEINGELVLDFDGLENEHGMIGLGLLEKGETKVHRFHVKETNE
;
A
#
# COMPACT_ATOMS: atom_id res chain seq x y z
N MET A 1 -0.91 -12.00 26.75
CA MET A 1 -0.66 -10.55 26.76
C MET A 1 0.33 -10.28 25.65
N LEU A 2 0.08 -9.29 24.80
CA LEU A 2 1.03 -8.93 23.73
C LEU A 2 2.28 -8.26 24.36
N PRO A 3 3.45 -8.33 23.71
CA PRO A 3 4.66 -7.65 24.21
C PRO A 3 4.46 -6.14 24.30
N GLU A 4 5.09 -5.47 25.27
CA GLU A 4 4.93 -4.02 25.48
C GLU A 4 5.35 -3.19 24.25
N ASN A 5 6.38 -3.64 23.53
CA ASN A 5 6.86 -3.02 22.29
C ASN A 5 6.25 -3.64 21.02
N TYR A 6 5.03 -4.21 21.11
CA TYR A 6 4.36 -4.89 20.00
C TYR A 6 4.33 -4.04 18.72
N LEU A 7 3.83 -2.80 18.81
CA LEU A 7 3.73 -1.89 17.66
C LEU A 7 5.10 -1.56 17.05
N GLU A 8 6.12 -1.30 17.87
CA GLU A 8 7.47 -1.00 17.38
C GLU A 8 8.09 -2.20 16.66
N LYS A 9 7.85 -3.42 17.15
CA LYS A 9 8.29 -4.65 16.48
C LYS A 9 7.51 -4.94 15.21
N VAL A 10 6.21 -4.64 15.16
CA VAL A 10 5.42 -4.68 13.91
C VAL A 10 6.02 -3.74 12.88
N TYR A 11 6.31 -2.50 13.28
CA TYR A 11 6.94 -1.50 12.43
C TYR A 11 8.34 -1.92 11.95
N ALA A 12 9.16 -2.47 12.83
CA ALA A 12 10.49 -2.98 12.47
C ALA A 12 10.40 -4.16 11.49
N GLY A 13 9.46 -5.09 11.72
CA GLY A 13 9.19 -6.21 10.81
C GLY A 13 8.78 -5.73 9.43
N PHE A 14 7.80 -4.83 9.35
CA PHE A 14 7.31 -4.32 8.06
C PHE A 14 8.37 -3.48 7.32
N LEU A 15 9.21 -2.72 8.04
CA LEU A 15 10.38 -2.07 7.44
C LEU A 15 11.38 -3.10 6.91
N GLY A 16 11.67 -4.15 7.69
CA GLY A 16 12.58 -5.23 7.28
C GLY A 16 12.10 -5.94 6.02
N MET A 17 10.79 -6.19 5.91
CA MET A 17 10.15 -6.71 4.69
C MET A 17 10.50 -5.86 3.48
N ASN A 18 10.22 -4.56 3.55
CA ASN A 18 10.39 -3.64 2.43
C ASN A 18 11.87 -3.34 2.12
N VAL A 19 12.77 -3.44 3.11
CA VAL A 19 14.22 -3.43 2.89
C VAL A 19 14.64 -4.63 2.05
N GLY A 20 14.15 -5.82 2.39
CA GLY A 20 14.40 -7.05 1.64
C GLY A 20 13.89 -6.99 0.21
N ILE A 21 12.60 -6.67 0.02
CA ILE A 21 11.96 -6.54 -1.29
C ILE A 21 12.73 -5.55 -2.17
N ARG A 22 13.01 -4.35 -1.66
CA ARG A 22 13.73 -3.32 -2.42
C ARG A 22 15.15 -3.74 -2.81
N LEU A 23 15.84 -4.49 -1.95
CA LEU A 23 17.19 -4.99 -2.24
C LEU A 23 17.16 -6.11 -3.28
N GLY A 24 16.19 -7.01 -3.17
CA GLY A 24 16.05 -8.21 -4.00
C GLY A 24 15.50 -7.91 -5.40
N ALA A 25 14.42 -7.15 -5.52
CA ALA A 25 13.67 -6.97 -6.79
C ALA A 25 14.54 -6.62 -8.02
N PRO A 26 15.61 -5.78 -7.94
CA PRO A 26 16.50 -5.54 -9.07
C PRO A 26 17.21 -6.78 -9.65
N LEU A 27 17.33 -7.84 -8.86
CA LEU A 27 18.10 -9.07 -9.11
C LEU A 27 17.22 -10.33 -9.24
N GLU A 28 15.90 -10.17 -9.19
CA GLU A 28 14.89 -11.23 -9.41
C GLU A 28 14.84 -11.73 -10.88
N PRO A 29 15.02 -10.89 -11.93
CA PRO A 29 14.93 -11.37 -13.31
C PRO A 29 15.82 -12.58 -13.60
N ASN A 30 15.30 -13.54 -14.38
CA ASN A 30 15.95 -14.82 -14.70
C ASN A 30 17.40 -14.71 -15.22
N GLU A 31 17.78 -13.56 -15.79
CA GLU A 31 19.14 -13.30 -16.23
C GLU A 31 20.16 -13.25 -15.09
N TRP A 32 19.74 -12.99 -13.85
CA TRP A 32 20.58 -12.87 -12.67
C TRP A 32 20.81 -14.22 -11.97
N SER A 33 21.65 -15.07 -12.55
CA SER A 33 22.12 -16.27 -11.86
C SER A 33 22.99 -15.93 -10.65
N TYR A 34 23.12 -16.89 -9.74
CA TYR A 34 24.01 -16.79 -8.57
C TYR A 34 25.45 -16.37 -8.97
N GLU A 35 26.00 -16.95 -10.03
CA GLU A 35 27.34 -16.65 -10.53
C GLU A 35 27.43 -15.21 -11.04
N LYS A 36 26.42 -14.73 -11.75
CA LYS A 36 26.39 -13.35 -12.28
C LYS A 36 26.24 -12.32 -11.18
N ILE A 37 25.39 -12.57 -10.19
CA ILE A 37 25.29 -11.70 -9.01
C ILE A 37 26.65 -11.64 -8.30
N GLN A 38 27.30 -12.78 -8.10
CA GLN A 38 28.63 -12.83 -7.49
C GLN A 38 29.70 -12.13 -8.36
N GLU A 39 29.67 -12.29 -9.68
CA GLU A 39 30.63 -11.66 -10.60
C GLU A 39 30.50 -10.13 -10.61
N ILE A 40 29.26 -9.63 -10.68
CA ILE A 40 28.97 -8.20 -10.90
C ILE A 40 28.89 -7.42 -9.59
N HIS A 41 28.22 -7.96 -8.58
CA HIS A 41 27.97 -7.29 -7.31
C HIS A 41 28.86 -7.78 -6.16
N GLY A 42 29.45 -8.98 -6.28
CA GLY A 42 30.36 -9.51 -5.27
C GLY A 42 29.68 -9.85 -3.96
N ASP A 43 30.03 -9.10 -2.91
CA ASP A 43 29.48 -9.24 -1.57
C ASP A 43 28.64 -7.99 -1.25
N ILE A 44 27.33 -8.12 -1.44
CA ILE A 44 26.37 -7.02 -1.34
C ILE A 44 26.32 -6.49 0.10
N ARG A 45 26.42 -5.16 0.28
CA ARG A 45 26.41 -4.44 1.58
C ARG A 45 25.52 -3.19 1.57
N GLY A 46 24.58 -3.14 0.65
CA GLY A 46 23.69 -2.00 0.43
C GLY A 46 22.81 -2.23 -0.80
N TYR A 47 21.87 -1.32 -1.05
CA TYR A 47 21.05 -1.37 -2.26
C TYR A 47 21.91 -1.38 -3.52
N VAL A 48 21.55 -2.24 -4.47
CA VAL A 48 22.24 -2.37 -5.76
C VAL A 48 21.77 -1.37 -6.82
N LYS A 49 20.65 -0.69 -6.55
CA LYS A 49 20.09 0.39 -7.38
C LYS A 49 19.53 1.53 -6.53
N ASP A 50 19.73 2.74 -7.02
CA ASP A 50 19.09 3.94 -6.50
C ASP A 50 17.76 4.18 -7.22
N TYR A 51 16.69 4.35 -6.43
CA TYR A 51 15.34 4.65 -6.92
C TYR A 51 14.93 6.05 -6.48
N ARG A 52 14.28 6.81 -7.39
CA ARG A 52 13.55 8.04 -7.04
C ARG A 52 12.40 7.70 -6.09
N THR A 53 11.59 6.74 -6.53
CA THR A 53 10.56 6.06 -5.75
C THR A 53 10.58 4.61 -6.20
N PHE A 54 10.63 3.68 -5.24
CA PHE A 54 10.54 2.26 -5.54
C PHE A 54 9.08 1.96 -5.97
N SER A 55 8.91 1.28 -7.11
CA SER A 55 7.57 0.92 -7.61
C SER A 55 6.90 -0.09 -6.67
N ALA A 56 5.59 -0.26 -6.83
CA ALA A 56 4.87 -1.35 -6.20
C ALA A 56 5.45 -2.70 -6.61
N ASP A 57 5.40 -3.64 -5.65
CA ASP A 57 5.82 -5.02 -5.74
C ASP A 57 4.74 -5.91 -5.09
N ASP A 58 4.51 -7.12 -5.60
CA ASP A 58 3.43 -7.99 -5.13
C ASP A 58 3.67 -8.55 -3.74
N ASP A 59 4.93 -8.70 -3.37
CA ASP A 59 5.38 -9.05 -2.03
C ASP A 59 4.93 -8.03 -0.97
N ALA A 60 4.76 -6.76 -1.37
CA ALA A 60 4.20 -5.73 -0.51
C ALA A 60 2.67 -5.63 -0.67
N ASN A 61 2.14 -5.81 -1.88
CA ASN A 61 0.70 -5.68 -2.14
C ASN A 61 -0.12 -6.74 -1.38
N GLY A 62 0.26 -8.01 -1.47
CA GLY A 62 -0.50 -9.11 -0.86
C GLY A 62 -0.67 -8.94 0.65
N PRO A 63 0.40 -8.75 1.44
CA PRO A 63 0.30 -8.53 2.88
C PRO A 63 -0.52 -7.29 3.26
N VAL A 64 -0.55 -6.25 2.42
CA VAL A 64 -1.33 -5.00 2.65
C VAL A 64 -2.81 -5.18 2.35
N TYR A 65 -3.18 -5.88 1.26
CA TYR A 65 -4.57 -5.95 0.81
C TYR A 65 -5.31 -7.20 1.27
N PHE A 66 -4.65 -8.36 1.38
CA PHE A 66 -5.34 -9.58 1.78
C PHE A 66 -5.70 -9.60 3.26
N ILE A 67 -4.95 -8.88 4.10
CA ILE A 67 -5.28 -8.68 5.51
C ILE A 67 -6.63 -7.95 5.69
N ARG A 68 -7.06 -7.19 4.67
CA ARG A 68 -8.33 -6.49 4.68
C ARG A 68 -9.52 -7.43 4.70
N ALA A 69 -9.36 -8.74 4.43
CA ALA A 69 -10.39 -9.73 4.70
C ALA A 69 -10.89 -9.71 6.16
N LEU A 70 -10.00 -9.43 7.12
CA LEU A 70 -10.38 -9.27 8.53
C LEU A 70 -11.16 -7.97 8.77
N ILE A 71 -10.84 -6.94 7.99
CA ILE A 71 -11.44 -5.62 8.09
C ILE A 71 -12.76 -5.56 7.33
N ASP A 72 -12.97 -6.29 6.25
CA ASP A 72 -14.12 -6.09 5.36
C ASP A 72 -15.12 -7.26 5.37
N GLU A 73 -14.71 -8.45 5.80
CA GLU A 73 -15.53 -9.68 5.74
C GLU A 73 -15.66 -10.38 7.09
N ALA A 74 -14.54 -10.60 7.79
CA ALA A 74 -14.46 -11.40 9.00
C ALA A 74 -14.53 -10.59 10.31
N ARG A 75 -15.14 -9.38 10.27
CA ARG A 75 -15.29 -8.53 11.45
C ARG A 75 -15.94 -9.30 12.61
N GLY A 76 -15.22 -9.43 13.72
CA GLY A 76 -15.73 -10.03 14.96
C GLY A 76 -15.94 -11.55 14.91
N ARG A 77 -15.42 -12.25 13.90
CA ARG A 77 -15.48 -13.72 13.81
C ARG A 77 -14.14 -14.29 13.32
N GLU A 78 -14.01 -15.62 13.36
CA GLU A 78 -12.85 -16.29 12.79
C GLU A 78 -12.81 -16.17 11.26
N LEU A 79 -11.60 -16.08 10.72
CA LEU A 79 -11.32 -15.97 9.29
C LEU A 79 -11.64 -17.28 8.57
N ALA A 80 -12.23 -17.17 7.37
CA ALA A 80 -12.42 -18.29 6.45
C ALA A 80 -11.70 -18.01 5.12
N PRO A 81 -11.30 -19.04 4.35
CA PRO A 81 -10.62 -18.84 3.05
C PRO A 81 -11.39 -17.96 2.08
N GLN A 82 -12.72 -18.06 2.08
CA GLN A 82 -13.57 -17.27 1.20
C GLN A 82 -13.55 -15.76 1.50
N ASP A 83 -13.23 -15.37 2.74
CA ASP A 83 -13.07 -13.96 3.11
C ASP A 83 -11.84 -13.35 2.42
N VAL A 84 -10.74 -14.12 2.40
CA VAL A 84 -9.51 -13.73 1.70
C VAL A 84 -9.73 -13.73 0.19
N ALA A 85 -10.43 -14.73 -0.36
CA ALA A 85 -10.80 -14.75 -1.76
C ALA A 85 -11.64 -13.54 -2.20
N ARG A 86 -12.51 -13.04 -1.32
CA ARG A 86 -13.27 -11.80 -1.55
C ARG A 86 -12.35 -10.58 -1.59
N ALA A 87 -11.38 -10.48 -0.69
CA ALA A 87 -10.36 -9.43 -0.75
C ALA A 87 -9.55 -9.49 -2.06
N TRP A 88 -9.17 -10.68 -2.52
CA TRP A 88 -8.49 -10.85 -3.81
C TRP A 88 -9.29 -10.26 -4.97
N LEU A 89 -10.55 -10.69 -5.12
CA LEU A 89 -11.40 -10.23 -6.21
C LEU A 89 -11.68 -8.74 -6.11
N ASN A 90 -11.92 -8.21 -4.90
CA ASN A 90 -12.36 -6.84 -4.68
C ASN A 90 -11.23 -5.79 -4.79
N TYR A 91 -9.98 -6.13 -4.47
CA TYR A 91 -8.86 -5.18 -4.54
C TYR A 91 -8.02 -5.29 -5.81
N SER A 92 -8.13 -6.40 -6.56
CA SER A 92 -7.34 -6.61 -7.77
C SER A 92 -7.97 -5.94 -8.99
N ARG A 93 -7.15 -5.25 -9.77
CA ARG A 93 -7.52 -4.85 -11.14
C ARG A 93 -7.20 -6.01 -12.06
N GLU A 94 -8.20 -6.47 -12.80
CA GLU A 94 -8.03 -7.66 -13.63
C GLU A 94 -6.94 -7.45 -14.69
N GLY A 95 -5.96 -8.36 -14.72
CA GLY A 95 -4.85 -8.32 -15.68
C GLY A 95 -3.81 -7.23 -15.44
N ILE A 96 -3.90 -6.44 -14.35
CA ILE A 96 -3.01 -5.28 -14.11
C ILE A 96 -2.69 -5.11 -12.61
N GLY A 97 -1.40 -5.17 -12.25
CA GLY A 97 -0.95 -4.86 -10.89
C GLY A 97 -1.31 -5.93 -9.84
N MET A 98 -1.30 -5.59 -8.55
CA MET A 98 -1.51 -6.49 -7.40
C MET A 98 -0.53 -7.67 -7.27
N PHE A 99 -0.59 -8.63 -8.20
CA PHE A 99 0.26 -9.82 -8.28
C PHE A 99 0.63 -10.12 -9.73
N TRP A 100 1.54 -11.07 -9.93
CA TRP A 100 2.02 -11.41 -11.27
C TRP A 100 0.93 -12.05 -12.15
N TRP A 101 0.50 -11.34 -13.20
CA TRP A 101 -0.46 -11.83 -14.20
C TRP A 101 0.20 -12.72 -15.27
N GLY A 102 0.91 -13.77 -14.84
CA GLY A 102 1.76 -14.62 -15.70
C GLY A 102 1.01 -15.51 -16.70
N GLY A 103 -0.25 -15.82 -16.44
CA GLY A 103 -1.15 -16.57 -17.33
C GLY A 103 -1.85 -17.73 -16.61
N ASP A 104 -3.01 -18.14 -17.12
CA ASP A 104 -3.74 -19.33 -16.63
C ASP A 104 -2.86 -20.59 -16.77
N GLN A 105 -2.78 -21.39 -15.71
CA GLN A 105 -1.93 -22.58 -15.57
C GLN A 105 -0.42 -22.31 -15.67
N ILE A 106 0.02 -21.06 -15.48
CA ILE A 106 1.44 -20.66 -15.43
C ILE A 106 1.74 -19.91 -14.14
N SER A 107 0.93 -18.89 -13.82
CA SER A 107 0.95 -18.20 -12.52
C SER A 107 -0.13 -18.79 -11.62
N THR A 108 0.24 -19.11 -10.39
CA THR A 108 -0.67 -19.69 -9.41
C THR A 108 -1.74 -18.69 -9.00
N GLU A 109 -1.34 -17.44 -8.76
CA GLU A 109 -2.19 -16.32 -8.37
C GLU A 109 -3.19 -15.97 -9.47
N HIS A 110 -2.73 -15.85 -10.71
CA HIS A 110 -3.59 -15.58 -11.86
C HIS A 110 -4.60 -16.73 -12.05
N THR A 111 -4.14 -17.99 -11.97
CA THR A 111 -5.02 -19.17 -12.09
C THR A 111 -6.09 -19.18 -11.00
N ALA A 112 -5.70 -18.93 -9.75
CA ALA A 112 -6.62 -18.88 -8.61
C ALA A 112 -7.65 -17.76 -8.78
N TYR A 113 -7.23 -16.56 -9.23
CA TYR A 113 -8.15 -15.46 -9.53
C TYR A 113 -9.18 -15.85 -10.59
N LEU A 114 -8.76 -16.50 -11.69
CA LEU A 114 -9.67 -16.96 -12.74
C LEU A 114 -10.62 -18.07 -12.23
N ASN A 115 -10.15 -18.96 -11.37
CA ASN A 115 -10.99 -19.98 -10.73
C ASN A 115 -12.08 -19.35 -9.86
N LEU A 116 -11.73 -18.34 -9.06
CA LEU A 116 -12.68 -17.58 -8.25
C LEU A 116 -13.73 -16.88 -9.14
N LYS A 117 -13.31 -16.24 -10.24
CA LYS A 117 -14.23 -15.62 -11.22
C LYS A 117 -15.17 -16.64 -11.88
N LYS A 118 -14.71 -17.87 -12.10
CA LYS A 118 -15.52 -19.00 -12.61
C LYS A 118 -16.44 -19.61 -11.54
N GLY A 119 -16.42 -19.10 -10.31
CA GLY A 119 -17.28 -19.56 -9.21
C GLY A 119 -16.74 -20.75 -8.43
N ILE A 120 -15.46 -21.12 -8.60
CA ILE A 120 -14.81 -22.15 -7.77
C ILE A 120 -14.41 -21.49 -6.44
N PRO A 121 -14.98 -21.88 -5.29
CA PRO A 121 -14.74 -21.20 -4.02
C PRO A 121 -13.34 -21.51 -3.46
N ALA A 122 -12.85 -20.65 -2.58
CA ALA A 122 -11.67 -20.98 -1.77
C ALA A 122 -12.05 -21.99 -0.67
N PRO A 123 -11.19 -22.97 -0.34
CA PRO A 123 -9.80 -23.14 -0.82
C PRO A 123 -9.67 -23.97 -2.11
N GLN A 124 -10.76 -24.42 -2.72
CA GLN A 124 -10.70 -25.25 -3.94
C GLN A 124 -10.01 -24.51 -5.10
N SER A 125 -10.19 -23.18 -5.18
CA SER A 125 -9.56 -22.29 -6.15
C SER A 125 -8.03 -22.42 -6.23
N GLY A 126 -7.38 -22.71 -5.10
CA GLY A 126 -5.92 -22.88 -4.98
C GLY A 126 -5.45 -24.33 -4.84
N SER A 127 -6.39 -25.27 -4.74
CA SER A 127 -6.09 -26.66 -4.39
C SER A 127 -5.26 -27.41 -5.44
N ALA A 128 -4.45 -28.37 -5.00
CA ALA A 128 -3.74 -29.29 -5.90
C ALA A 128 -4.70 -30.23 -6.66
N GLU A 129 -5.92 -30.44 -6.14
CA GLU A 129 -6.96 -31.21 -6.82
C GLU A 129 -7.43 -30.53 -8.11
N VAL A 130 -7.60 -29.20 -8.07
CA VAL A 130 -8.07 -28.41 -9.21
C VAL A 130 -6.91 -28.01 -10.14
N ASN A 131 -5.78 -27.58 -9.58
CA ASN A 131 -4.68 -26.96 -10.34
C ASN A 131 -3.48 -27.90 -10.58
N GLY A 132 -3.50 -29.09 -9.99
CA GLY A 132 -2.34 -29.99 -9.98
C GLY A 132 -1.26 -29.57 -8.97
N ILE A 133 -0.38 -30.52 -8.64
CA ILE A 133 0.61 -30.35 -7.57
C ILE A 133 1.66 -29.28 -7.88
N ILE A 134 2.06 -29.13 -9.14
CA ILE A 134 3.10 -28.19 -9.54
C ILE A 134 2.64 -26.75 -9.25
N MET A 135 1.44 -26.38 -9.71
CA MET A 135 0.89 -25.04 -9.49
C MET A 135 0.65 -24.75 -8.01
N ALA A 136 0.14 -25.73 -7.27
CA ALA A 136 -0.23 -25.52 -5.87
C ALA A 136 0.98 -25.34 -4.93
N GLU A 137 2.19 -25.77 -5.33
CA GLU A 137 3.43 -25.68 -4.55
C GLU A 137 4.41 -24.60 -5.05
N GLN A 138 3.92 -23.62 -5.79
CA GLN A 138 4.70 -22.41 -6.08
C GLN A 138 4.89 -21.55 -4.81
N ILE A 139 5.85 -20.64 -4.88
CA ILE A 139 6.30 -19.86 -3.74
C ILE A 139 5.26 -18.88 -3.17
N GLY A 140 4.28 -18.43 -3.97
CA GLY A 140 3.29 -17.43 -3.54
C GLY A 140 2.58 -17.75 -2.23
N GLY A 141 2.49 -19.04 -1.86
CA GLY A 141 1.99 -19.50 -0.57
C GLY A 141 2.73 -18.92 0.64
N GLN A 142 4.02 -18.58 0.53
CA GLN A 142 4.77 -17.89 1.58
C GLN A 142 4.98 -16.39 1.34
N ILE A 143 4.71 -15.88 0.14
CA ILE A 143 4.98 -14.46 -0.19
C ILE A 143 4.04 -13.53 0.58
N PHE A 144 2.74 -13.85 0.63
CA PHE A 144 1.73 -12.90 1.08
C PHE A 144 1.39 -12.97 2.58
N ILE A 145 2.22 -13.64 3.38
CA ILE A 145 1.84 -14.10 4.72
C ILE A 145 2.34 -13.22 5.87
N ASP A 146 3.26 -12.29 5.61
CA ASP A 146 4.05 -11.61 6.63
C ASP A 146 3.19 -10.90 7.68
N THR A 147 2.17 -10.15 7.23
CA THR A 147 1.25 -9.43 8.12
C THR A 147 0.42 -10.36 8.99
N TRP A 148 0.11 -11.58 8.54
CA TRP A 148 -0.59 -12.58 9.34
C TRP A 148 0.28 -13.07 10.51
N GLY A 149 1.59 -13.23 10.30
CA GLY A 149 2.55 -13.53 11.38
C GLY A 149 2.65 -12.38 12.40
N LEU A 150 2.60 -11.13 11.92
CA LEU A 150 2.67 -9.92 12.76
C LEU A 150 1.43 -9.74 13.66
N LEU A 151 0.28 -10.33 13.32
CA LEU A 151 -0.94 -10.23 14.13
C LEU A 151 -0.87 -11.03 15.45
N PHE A 152 -0.06 -12.09 15.52
CA PHE A 152 -0.13 -13.08 16.60
C PHE A 152 1.21 -13.26 17.31
N PRO A 153 1.76 -12.24 18.01
CA PRO A 153 3.05 -12.37 18.67
C PRO A 153 3.02 -13.50 19.71
N ASP A 154 4.00 -14.40 19.63
CA ASP A 154 4.18 -15.58 20.48
C ASP A 154 3.04 -16.62 20.46
N ASN A 155 2.05 -16.48 19.58
CA ASN A 155 1.03 -17.49 19.31
C ASN A 155 1.26 -18.12 17.92
N ILE A 156 2.32 -18.91 17.83
CA ILE A 156 2.80 -19.50 16.57
C ILE A 156 1.77 -20.37 15.88
N GLN A 157 0.90 -21.06 16.63
CA GLN A 157 -0.13 -21.92 16.06
C GLN A 157 -1.19 -21.08 15.36
N ARG A 158 -1.67 -20.01 16.00
CA ARG A 158 -2.70 -19.14 15.42
C ARG A 158 -2.17 -18.34 14.23
N ALA A 159 -0.90 -17.89 14.30
CA ALA A 159 -0.20 -17.31 13.17
C ALA A 159 -0.18 -18.26 11.96
N ALA A 160 0.21 -19.51 12.19
CA ALA A 160 0.25 -20.53 11.17
C ALA A 160 -1.14 -20.83 10.59
N ASP A 161 -2.17 -20.95 11.43
CA ASP A 161 -3.53 -21.27 10.99
C ASP A 161 -4.12 -20.14 10.11
N TYR A 162 -3.92 -18.87 10.48
CA TYR A 162 -4.39 -17.74 9.67
C TYR A 162 -3.61 -17.60 8.36
N ALA A 163 -2.31 -17.83 8.38
CA ALA A 163 -1.49 -17.84 7.17
C ALA A 163 -1.87 -18.98 6.22
N GLU A 164 -2.16 -20.19 6.74
CA GLU A 164 -2.68 -21.30 5.94
C GLU A 164 -4.02 -20.95 5.29
N ILE A 165 -4.95 -20.37 6.06
CA ILE A 165 -6.25 -19.93 5.54
C ILE A 165 -6.04 -18.94 4.38
N ALA A 166 -5.17 -17.94 4.55
CA ALA A 166 -4.89 -16.96 3.51
C ALA A 166 -4.23 -17.57 2.27
N ALA A 167 -3.20 -18.40 2.46
CA ALA A 167 -2.49 -19.06 1.36
C ALA A 167 -3.37 -20.06 0.59
N SER A 168 -4.36 -20.69 1.25
CA SER A 168 -5.24 -21.68 0.64
C SER A 168 -6.15 -21.15 -0.47
N VAL A 169 -6.26 -19.83 -0.62
CA VAL A 169 -6.96 -19.21 -1.75
C VAL A 169 -6.30 -19.55 -3.08
N SER A 170 -4.97 -19.66 -3.11
CA SER A 170 -4.20 -19.89 -4.33
C SER A 170 -3.27 -21.11 -4.27
N HIS A 171 -2.94 -21.63 -3.09
CA HIS A 171 -1.93 -22.69 -2.91
C HIS A 171 -2.43 -23.89 -2.09
N ASP A 172 -1.69 -25.00 -2.12
CA ASP A 172 -1.94 -26.22 -1.33
C ASP A 172 -0.60 -26.86 -0.89
N LYS A 173 -0.65 -27.89 -0.04
CA LYS A 173 0.50 -28.75 0.32
C LYS A 173 1.73 -27.96 0.79
N ASN A 174 2.89 -28.10 0.13
CA ASN A 174 4.09 -27.37 0.55
C ASN A 174 3.91 -25.84 0.46
N GLY A 175 3.02 -25.33 -0.41
CA GLY A 175 2.65 -23.90 -0.43
C GLY A 175 2.03 -23.45 0.90
N LEU A 176 1.14 -24.26 1.48
CA LEU A 176 0.56 -24.01 2.80
C LEU A 176 1.58 -24.21 3.93
N TYR A 177 2.47 -25.19 3.80
CA TYR A 177 3.51 -25.40 4.81
C TYR A 177 4.50 -24.24 4.87
N GLY A 178 4.82 -23.63 3.74
CA GLY A 178 5.59 -22.39 3.70
C GLY A 178 4.89 -21.24 4.40
N ALA A 179 3.60 -21.03 4.12
CA ALA A 179 2.77 -20.05 4.81
C ALA A 179 2.84 -20.20 6.34
N ARG A 180 2.59 -21.44 6.80
CA ARG A 180 2.61 -21.80 8.23
C ARG A 180 3.98 -21.57 8.86
N PHE A 181 5.03 -22.04 8.20
CA PHE A 181 6.41 -21.93 8.68
C PHE A 181 6.82 -20.46 8.84
N MET A 182 6.65 -19.64 7.80
CA MET A 182 7.09 -18.24 7.84
C MET A 182 6.29 -17.42 8.87
N ALA A 183 4.96 -17.62 8.96
CA ALA A 183 4.14 -16.88 9.92
C ALA A 183 4.47 -17.26 11.38
N ALA A 184 4.74 -18.54 11.64
CA ALA A 184 5.20 -18.99 12.95
C ALA A 184 6.60 -18.45 13.31
N CYS A 185 7.51 -18.35 12.34
CA CYS A 185 8.81 -17.71 12.54
C CYS A 185 8.66 -16.22 12.92
N ILE A 186 7.83 -15.47 12.19
CA ILE A 186 7.54 -14.05 12.47
C ILE A 186 6.93 -13.90 13.87
N SER A 187 5.91 -14.72 14.18
CA SER A 187 5.25 -14.75 15.48
C SER A 187 6.25 -15.02 16.63
N LYS A 188 7.19 -15.95 16.42
CA LYS A 188 8.20 -16.32 17.44
C LYS A 188 9.28 -15.26 17.61
N ALA A 189 9.61 -14.50 16.57
CA ALA A 189 10.64 -13.46 16.59
C ALA A 189 10.37 -12.36 17.64
N PHE A 190 9.11 -12.19 18.09
CA PHE A 190 8.77 -11.24 19.14
C PHE A 190 9.45 -11.54 20.49
N SER A 191 9.67 -12.81 20.84
CA SER A 191 10.31 -13.21 22.11
C SER A 191 11.55 -14.08 21.98
N ALA A 192 11.91 -14.50 20.76
CA ALA A 192 13.05 -15.38 20.54
C ALA A 192 14.38 -14.79 21.03
N LYS A 193 15.30 -15.67 21.43
CA LYS A 193 16.64 -15.27 21.89
C LYS A 193 17.71 -15.44 20.83
N ASN A 194 17.45 -16.31 19.86
CA ASN A 194 18.34 -16.64 18.76
C ASN A 194 17.50 -17.14 17.56
N ILE A 195 18.16 -17.29 16.42
CA ILE A 195 17.52 -17.74 15.17
C ILE A 195 17.09 -19.21 15.22
N ASP A 196 17.82 -20.06 15.95
CA ASP A 196 17.48 -21.48 16.06
C ASP A 196 16.08 -21.65 16.69
N ASP A 197 15.77 -20.91 17.76
CA ASP A 197 14.45 -20.89 18.42
C ASP A 197 13.32 -20.50 17.44
N ILE A 198 13.61 -19.59 16.49
CA ILE A 198 12.64 -19.11 15.49
C ILE A 198 12.37 -20.21 14.47
N ILE A 199 13.43 -20.78 13.90
CA ILE A 199 13.30 -21.82 12.87
C ILE A 199 12.66 -23.09 13.46
N GLU A 200 13.00 -23.45 14.71
CA GLU A 200 12.36 -24.57 15.42
C GLU A 200 10.86 -24.35 15.61
N ALA A 201 10.43 -23.12 15.93
CA ALA A 201 9.01 -22.79 16.02
C ALA A 201 8.30 -22.95 14.67
N GLY A 202 8.89 -22.46 13.57
CA GLY A 202 8.37 -22.67 12.23
C GLY A 202 8.25 -24.15 11.86
N LEU A 203 9.26 -24.96 12.16
CA LEU A 203 9.24 -26.41 11.90
C LEU A 203 8.20 -27.14 12.74
N SER A 204 7.85 -26.62 13.92
CA SER A 204 6.91 -27.28 14.84
C SER A 204 5.46 -27.27 14.37
N VAL A 205 5.10 -26.34 13.48
CA VAL A 205 3.73 -26.15 12.99
C VAL A 205 3.46 -26.79 11.62
N ILE A 206 4.44 -27.50 11.05
CA ILE A 206 4.32 -28.18 9.75
C ILE A 206 4.57 -29.70 9.86
N PRO A 207 4.11 -30.52 8.90
CA PRO A 207 4.31 -31.97 8.96
C PRO A 207 5.78 -32.36 8.83
N LYS A 208 6.31 -33.15 9.78
CA LYS A 208 7.71 -33.65 9.79
C LYS A 208 8.11 -34.47 8.55
N GLY A 209 7.13 -35.05 7.85
CA GLY A 209 7.34 -35.83 6.63
C GLY A 209 7.25 -35.02 5.34
N SER A 210 7.00 -33.70 5.42
CA SER A 210 6.90 -32.83 4.24
C SER A 210 8.26 -32.53 3.63
N THR A 211 8.26 -32.26 2.32
CA THR A 211 9.47 -31.81 1.61
C THR A 211 9.99 -30.48 2.14
N TYR A 212 9.08 -29.57 2.51
CA TYR A 212 9.42 -28.28 3.12
C TYR A 212 10.22 -28.48 4.44
N TYR A 213 9.74 -29.36 5.32
CA TYR A 213 10.47 -29.70 6.55
C TYR A 213 11.86 -30.28 6.25
N ALA A 214 11.96 -31.15 5.23
CA ALA A 214 13.20 -31.82 4.87
C ALA A 214 14.27 -30.85 4.33
N VAL A 215 13.90 -29.88 3.48
CA VAL A 215 14.87 -28.89 2.95
C VAL A 215 15.41 -27.98 4.06
N VAL A 216 14.54 -27.50 4.96
CA VAL A 216 14.96 -26.65 6.08
C VAL A 216 15.88 -27.43 7.03
N LYS A 217 15.55 -28.71 7.33
CA LYS A 217 16.43 -29.57 8.12
C LYS A 217 17.78 -29.83 7.47
N ALA A 218 17.82 -30.04 6.15
CA ALA A 218 19.05 -30.21 5.41
C ALA A 218 19.97 -28.97 5.52
N VAL A 219 19.39 -27.76 5.45
CA VAL A 219 20.14 -26.51 5.64
C VAL A 219 20.66 -26.37 7.07
N ILE A 220 19.84 -26.65 8.10
CA ILE A 220 20.27 -26.64 9.51
C ILE A 220 21.46 -27.59 9.72
N ASP A 221 21.35 -28.82 9.22
CA ASP A 221 22.39 -29.84 9.40
C ASP A 221 23.68 -29.48 8.64
N PHE A 222 23.58 -28.72 7.54
CA PHE A 222 24.73 -28.16 6.83
C PHE A 222 25.38 -27.04 7.65
N TYR A 223 24.59 -26.08 8.13
CA TYR A 223 25.06 -24.95 8.93
C TYR A 223 25.77 -25.41 10.22
N GLN A 224 25.24 -26.42 10.92
CA GLN A 224 25.87 -26.97 12.13
C GLN A 224 27.28 -27.51 11.89
N LYS A 225 27.58 -27.99 10.67
CA LYS A 225 28.93 -28.47 10.29
C LYS A 225 29.83 -27.35 9.77
N HIS A 226 29.24 -26.28 9.26
CA HIS A 226 29.90 -25.15 8.60
C HIS A 226 29.27 -23.81 9.03
N PRO A 227 29.45 -23.37 10.30
CA PRO A 227 28.77 -22.21 10.87
C PRO A 227 29.45 -20.87 10.55
N GLU A 228 30.62 -20.90 9.91
CA GLU A 228 31.32 -19.72 9.41
C GLU A 228 30.46 -18.99 8.37
N GLU A 229 30.40 -17.66 8.44
CA GLU A 229 29.52 -16.88 7.57
C GLU A 229 29.78 -17.17 6.09
N GLU A 230 31.06 -17.23 5.69
CA GLU A 230 31.49 -17.47 4.31
C GLU A 230 31.02 -18.82 3.75
N ALA A 231 30.62 -19.76 4.60
CA ALA A 231 30.06 -21.04 4.17
C ALA A 231 28.64 -20.94 3.61
N PHE A 232 27.95 -19.80 3.75
CA PHE A 232 26.64 -19.60 3.11
C PHE A 232 26.69 -19.89 1.60
N ARG A 233 27.80 -19.55 0.93
CA ARG A 233 28.02 -19.83 -0.50
C ARG A 233 28.12 -21.33 -0.80
N LYS A 234 28.76 -22.09 0.09
CA LYS A 234 28.82 -23.56 -0.01
C LYS A 234 27.45 -24.18 0.27
N CYS A 235 26.69 -23.62 1.22
CA CYS A 235 25.33 -24.04 1.52
C CYS A 235 24.39 -23.77 0.35
N ARG A 236 24.51 -22.62 -0.32
CA ARG A 236 23.79 -22.33 -1.58
C ARG A 236 24.13 -23.38 -2.63
N GLN A 237 25.41 -23.65 -2.89
CA GLN A 237 25.81 -24.68 -3.88
C GLN A 237 25.23 -26.07 -3.53
N TYR A 238 25.18 -26.40 -2.24
CA TYR A 238 24.51 -27.61 -1.77
C TYR A 238 23.00 -27.59 -2.05
N LEU A 239 22.32 -26.47 -1.79
CA LEU A 239 20.90 -26.29 -2.12
C LEU A 239 20.63 -26.42 -3.63
N GLU A 240 21.41 -25.77 -4.48
CA GLU A 240 21.25 -25.91 -5.93
C GLU A 240 21.43 -27.37 -6.36
N LYS A 241 22.49 -28.02 -5.86
CA LYS A 241 22.81 -29.40 -6.22
C LYS A 241 21.77 -30.42 -5.76
N GLU A 242 21.17 -30.25 -4.58
CA GLU A 242 20.29 -31.26 -3.97
C GLU A 242 18.81 -30.86 -3.97
N TRP A 243 18.50 -29.57 -4.09
CA TRP A 243 17.16 -28.98 -3.93
C TRP A 243 16.78 -27.91 -4.96
N GLY A 244 17.58 -27.69 -6.00
CA GLY A 244 17.36 -26.62 -7.00
C GLY A 244 16.10 -26.77 -7.86
N TYR A 245 15.81 -25.73 -8.66
CA TYR A 245 14.67 -25.70 -9.60
C TYR A 245 14.73 -26.80 -10.67
N ASP A 246 15.89 -27.40 -10.93
CA ASP A 246 16.03 -28.56 -11.81
C ASP A 246 15.33 -29.82 -11.25
N LYS A 247 15.09 -29.87 -9.94
CA LYS A 247 14.43 -30.99 -9.24
C LYS A 247 12.98 -30.68 -8.89
N TYR A 248 12.67 -29.40 -8.68
CA TYR A 248 11.37 -28.90 -8.31
C TYR A 248 10.85 -27.99 -9.42
N THR A 249 10.04 -28.56 -10.29
CA THR A 249 9.55 -27.90 -11.51
C THR A 249 8.46 -26.88 -11.21
N GLY A 250 8.31 -25.88 -12.07
CA GLY A 250 7.41 -24.73 -11.89
C GLY A 250 8.13 -23.47 -12.36
N VAL A 251 7.47 -22.32 -12.29
CA VAL A 251 8.15 -21.04 -12.56
C VAL A 251 9.01 -20.65 -11.36
N CYS A 252 8.45 -20.74 -10.16
CA CYS A 252 9.13 -20.43 -8.91
C CYS A 252 8.64 -21.36 -7.80
N HIS A 253 9.27 -22.53 -7.68
CA HIS A 253 8.84 -23.56 -6.73
C HIS A 253 9.25 -23.22 -5.29
N ILE A 254 8.40 -23.53 -4.31
CA ILE A 254 8.60 -23.08 -2.92
C ILE A 254 9.82 -23.72 -2.21
N ILE A 255 10.13 -24.98 -2.51
CA ILE A 255 11.15 -25.77 -1.79
C ILE A 255 12.58 -25.18 -1.84
N PRO A 256 13.18 -24.90 -3.02
CA PRO A 256 14.49 -24.25 -3.08
C PRO A 256 14.52 -22.91 -2.35
N ASN A 257 13.46 -22.11 -2.49
CA ASN A 257 13.31 -20.80 -1.83
C ASN A 257 13.21 -20.90 -0.30
N ALA A 258 12.48 -21.90 0.23
CA ALA A 258 12.46 -22.22 1.65
C ALA A 258 13.87 -22.54 2.19
N GLY A 259 14.69 -23.24 1.39
CA GLY A 259 16.09 -23.48 1.67
C GLY A 259 16.91 -22.18 1.76
N VAL A 260 16.72 -21.26 0.82
CA VAL A 260 17.37 -19.93 0.83
C VAL A 260 16.97 -19.13 2.06
N CYS A 261 15.68 -19.08 2.41
CA CYS A 261 15.19 -18.40 3.60
C CYS A 261 15.85 -18.95 4.88
N ALA A 262 15.86 -20.28 5.06
CA ALA A 262 16.50 -20.91 6.22
C ALA A 262 18.01 -20.63 6.26
N LEU A 263 18.69 -20.67 5.11
CA LEU A 263 20.11 -20.38 4.98
C LEU A 263 20.40 -18.94 5.39
N ALA A 264 19.66 -17.97 4.86
CA ALA A 264 19.85 -16.55 5.12
C ALA A 264 19.62 -16.18 6.59
N LEU A 265 18.60 -16.79 7.23
CA LEU A 265 18.34 -16.62 8.65
C LEU A 265 19.53 -17.14 9.49
N LEU A 266 19.98 -18.37 9.23
CA LEU A 266 21.05 -19.01 10.00
C LEU A 266 22.39 -18.29 9.86
N TYR A 267 22.79 -17.94 8.63
CA TYR A 267 24.07 -17.29 8.38
C TYR A 267 24.05 -15.79 8.70
N GLY A 268 22.89 -15.13 8.64
CA GLY A 268 22.75 -13.74 9.08
C GLY A 268 22.66 -13.56 10.60
N LYS A 269 22.39 -14.64 11.36
CA LYS A 269 22.52 -14.68 12.83
C LYS A 269 21.73 -13.59 13.58
N GLY A 270 20.61 -13.14 13.00
CA GLY A 270 19.75 -12.10 13.57
C GLY A 270 20.14 -10.66 13.21
N ASP A 271 21.18 -10.45 12.39
CA ASP A 271 21.44 -9.15 11.78
C ASP A 271 20.58 -8.98 10.53
N LEU A 272 19.67 -7.99 10.56
CA LEU A 272 18.71 -7.77 9.47
C LEU A 272 19.40 -7.51 8.13
N ALA A 273 20.38 -6.61 8.11
CA ALA A 273 21.07 -6.24 6.88
C ALA A 273 21.76 -7.46 6.27
N ARG A 274 22.49 -8.20 7.09
CA ARG A 274 23.22 -9.36 6.62
C ARG A 274 22.29 -10.48 6.16
N THR A 275 21.18 -10.70 6.87
CA THR A 275 20.18 -11.69 6.48
C THR A 275 19.58 -11.38 5.11
N VAL A 276 19.14 -10.14 4.84
CA VAL A 276 18.57 -9.78 3.53
C VAL A 276 19.62 -9.80 2.42
N GLU A 277 20.85 -9.36 2.70
CA GLU A 277 21.97 -9.41 1.73
C GLU A 277 22.30 -10.83 1.31
N ILE A 278 22.35 -11.77 2.26
CA ILE A 278 22.60 -13.19 1.97
C ILE A 278 21.46 -13.76 1.13
N ALA A 279 20.20 -13.49 1.50
CA ALA A 279 19.04 -13.96 0.73
C ALA A 279 19.09 -13.46 -0.72
N THR A 280 19.32 -12.16 -0.93
CA THR A 280 19.46 -11.57 -2.27
C THR A 280 20.64 -12.17 -3.05
N MET A 281 21.79 -12.39 -2.41
CA MET A 281 22.94 -13.00 -3.07
C MET A 281 22.75 -14.47 -3.44
N CYS A 282 21.75 -15.16 -2.87
CA CYS A 282 21.45 -16.55 -3.21
C CYS A 282 20.73 -16.73 -4.57
N SER A 283 20.35 -15.62 -5.25
CA SER A 283 19.59 -15.64 -6.52
C SER A 283 18.21 -16.29 -6.33
N TRP A 284 17.63 -16.80 -7.42
CA TRP A 284 16.24 -17.25 -7.51
C TRP A 284 15.29 -16.09 -7.23
N ASP A 285 14.30 -16.28 -6.37
CA ASP A 285 13.26 -15.29 -6.14
C ASP A 285 13.71 -14.30 -5.05
N THR A 286 14.50 -13.31 -5.46
CA THR A 286 15.35 -12.56 -4.53
C THR A 286 14.62 -11.54 -3.66
N ASP A 287 13.60 -10.87 -4.18
CA ASP A 287 12.72 -9.94 -3.45
C ASP A 287 11.95 -10.67 -2.37
N CYS A 288 11.30 -11.78 -2.70
CA CYS A 288 10.44 -12.47 -1.75
C CYS A 288 11.23 -13.19 -0.66
N ASN A 289 12.34 -13.85 -1.02
CA ASN A 289 13.19 -14.52 -0.05
C ASN A 289 13.74 -13.47 0.92
N ALA A 290 14.27 -12.35 0.41
CA ALA A 290 14.81 -11.27 1.22
C ALA A 290 13.72 -10.56 2.03
N GLY A 291 12.53 -10.35 1.46
CA GLY A 291 11.39 -9.74 2.12
C GLY A 291 10.91 -10.56 3.31
N ASN A 292 10.62 -11.85 3.10
CA ASN A 292 10.14 -12.70 4.18
C ASN A 292 11.16 -12.84 5.34
N VAL A 293 12.44 -13.07 5.04
CA VAL A 293 13.48 -13.13 6.10
C VAL A 293 13.74 -11.76 6.72
N GLY A 294 13.54 -10.69 5.96
CA GLY A 294 13.61 -9.31 6.40
C GLY A 294 12.56 -9.00 7.47
N THR A 295 11.33 -9.51 7.32
CA THR A 295 10.30 -9.39 8.35
C THR A 295 10.70 -10.08 9.64
N ILE A 296 11.15 -11.35 9.54
CA ILE A 296 11.57 -12.14 10.71
C ILE A 296 12.73 -11.44 11.43
N ALA A 297 13.77 -11.05 10.69
CA ALA A 297 14.94 -10.38 11.25
C ALA A 297 14.61 -8.98 11.80
N GLY A 298 13.66 -8.27 11.19
CA GLY A 298 13.20 -6.96 11.65
C GLY A 298 12.46 -7.02 12.98
N VAL A 299 11.56 -7.99 13.15
CA VAL A 299 10.88 -8.24 14.43
C VAL A 299 11.87 -8.68 15.51
N PHE A 300 12.85 -9.51 15.13
CA PHE A 300 13.88 -10.01 16.06
C PHE A 300 14.82 -8.91 16.54
N ALA A 301 15.39 -8.14 15.60
CA ALA A 301 16.40 -7.12 15.88
C ALA A 301 15.80 -5.79 16.38
N GLY A 302 14.54 -5.52 16.05
CA GLY A 302 13.88 -4.24 16.36
C GLY A 302 14.41 -3.07 15.52
N LEU A 303 13.94 -1.86 15.81
CA LEU A 303 14.24 -0.66 15.01
C LEU A 303 15.74 -0.30 15.02
N ASP A 304 16.43 -0.52 16.13
CA ASP A 304 17.88 -0.28 16.26
C ASP A 304 18.73 -1.20 15.38
N GLY A 305 18.17 -2.36 15.00
CA GLY A 305 18.80 -3.33 14.12
C GLY A 305 18.71 -2.99 12.63
N ILE A 306 18.03 -1.89 12.24
CA ILE A 306 17.86 -1.48 10.85
C ILE A 306 18.85 -0.38 10.49
N PRO A 307 19.91 -0.65 9.69
CA PRO A 307 20.89 0.37 9.36
C PRO A 307 20.28 1.54 8.58
N GLY A 308 20.77 2.74 8.85
CA GLY A 308 20.28 3.97 8.22
C GLY A 308 20.34 3.96 6.69
N HIS A 309 21.33 3.30 6.08
CA HIS A 309 21.45 3.22 4.62
C HIS A 309 20.36 2.33 3.97
N TYR A 310 19.72 1.44 4.73
CA TYR A 310 18.56 0.67 4.29
C TYR A 310 17.23 1.37 4.62
N ARG A 311 17.13 1.97 5.81
CA ARG A 311 15.91 2.67 6.25
C ARG A 311 15.66 3.98 5.52
N MET A 312 16.68 4.84 5.41
CA MET A 312 16.53 6.19 4.86
C MET A 312 15.95 6.21 3.44
N PRO A 313 16.35 5.28 2.53
CA PRO A 313 15.76 5.30 1.19
C PRO A 313 14.30 4.86 1.13
N ILE A 314 13.81 4.05 2.07
CA ILE A 314 12.38 3.69 2.20
C ILE A 314 11.56 4.91 2.65
N ASN A 315 12.07 5.67 3.62
CA ASN A 315 11.47 6.91 4.11
C ASN A 315 9.98 6.77 4.48
N ASP A 316 9.59 5.64 5.08
CA ASP A 316 8.22 5.35 5.54
C ASP A 316 7.10 5.40 4.50
N MET A 317 7.44 5.39 3.22
CA MET A 317 6.46 5.34 2.14
C MET A 317 6.75 4.13 1.27
N ILE A 318 5.69 3.40 0.91
CA ILE A 318 5.72 2.43 -0.17
C ILE A 318 4.58 2.70 -1.15
N ALA A 319 4.85 2.50 -2.43
CA ALA A 319 3.80 2.44 -3.44
C ALA A 319 3.21 1.03 -3.44
N THR A 320 1.89 0.90 -3.46
CA THR A 320 1.23 -0.39 -3.70
C THR A 320 0.40 -0.33 -4.98
N SER A 321 -0.14 -1.47 -5.43
CA SER A 321 -0.97 -1.56 -6.62
C SER A 321 -2.26 -2.33 -6.38
N SER A 322 -3.34 -1.60 -6.15
CA SER A 322 -4.72 -2.11 -6.10
C SER A 322 -5.67 -1.24 -6.94
N VAL A 323 -6.95 -1.59 -6.94
CA VAL A 323 -8.03 -0.72 -7.44
C VAL A 323 -8.18 0.57 -6.61
N SER A 324 -7.73 0.59 -5.36
CA SER A 324 -7.81 1.79 -4.52
C SER A 324 -6.56 2.65 -4.68
N GLY A 325 -6.63 3.62 -5.59
CA GLY A 325 -5.56 4.60 -5.78
C GLY A 325 -5.22 5.39 -4.51
N TYR A 326 -6.19 5.58 -3.61
CA TYR A 326 -6.00 6.28 -2.33
C TYR A 326 -5.16 5.44 -1.36
N LEU A 327 -5.44 4.14 -1.26
CA LEU A 327 -4.67 3.21 -0.41
C LEU A 327 -3.28 2.88 -1.00
N ASN A 328 -3.05 3.21 -2.28
CA ASN A 328 -1.77 2.95 -2.94
C ASN A 328 -0.62 3.86 -2.50
N VAL A 329 -0.92 4.98 -1.82
CA VAL A 329 0.07 5.81 -1.13
C VAL A 329 0.16 5.35 0.33
N LEU A 330 0.91 4.28 0.59
CA LEU A 330 0.96 3.68 1.92
C LEU A 330 2.02 4.35 2.80
N ASP A 331 1.57 4.93 3.90
CA ASP A 331 2.41 5.40 5.02
C ASP A 331 2.65 4.24 6.00
N ILE A 332 3.90 3.80 6.11
CA ILE A 332 4.25 2.61 6.91
C ILE A 332 3.88 2.77 8.39
N PRO A 333 4.20 3.88 9.09
CA PRO A 333 3.80 4.08 10.48
C PRO A 333 2.29 3.97 10.69
N THR A 334 1.48 4.57 9.81
CA THR A 334 0.01 4.52 9.90
C THR A 334 -0.50 3.10 9.69
N PHE A 335 -0.03 2.41 8.64
CA PHE A 335 -0.41 1.03 8.37
C PHE A 335 -0.03 0.09 9.53
N CYS A 336 1.14 0.27 10.15
CA CYS A 336 1.56 -0.54 11.29
C CYS A 336 0.69 -0.31 12.53
N LYS A 337 0.19 0.91 12.74
CA LYS A 337 -0.79 1.21 13.81
C LYS A 337 -2.12 0.52 13.55
N GLU A 338 -2.63 0.59 12.32
CA GLU A 338 -3.83 -0.15 11.89
C GLU A 338 -3.68 -1.66 12.13
N LEU A 339 -2.54 -2.22 11.70
CA LEU A 339 -2.23 -3.63 11.86
C LEU A 339 -2.11 -4.03 13.34
N ALA A 340 -1.52 -3.19 14.18
CA ALA A 340 -1.44 -3.45 15.61
C ALA A 340 -2.81 -3.39 16.29
N VAL A 341 -3.67 -2.42 15.95
CA VAL A 341 -5.07 -2.38 16.43
C VAL A 341 -5.80 -3.66 16.04
N LEU A 342 -5.67 -4.08 14.78
CA LEU A 342 -6.23 -5.34 14.31
C LEU A 342 -5.66 -6.54 15.09
N GLY A 343 -4.35 -6.54 15.36
CA GLY A 343 -3.67 -7.53 16.19
C GLY A 343 -4.27 -7.66 17.60
N TYR A 344 -4.53 -6.54 18.28
CA TYR A 344 -5.24 -6.56 19.57
C TYR A 344 -6.64 -7.19 19.42
N GLN A 345 -7.42 -6.75 18.43
CA GLN A 345 -8.79 -7.22 18.21
C GLN A 345 -8.85 -8.73 17.95
N VAL A 346 -8.04 -9.25 17.01
CA VAL A 346 -8.07 -10.68 16.69
C VAL A 346 -7.61 -11.53 17.87
N ASN A 347 -6.73 -11.01 18.73
CA ASN A 347 -6.31 -11.69 19.97
C ASN A 347 -7.31 -11.56 21.13
N GLY A 348 -8.48 -10.93 20.91
CA GLY A 348 -9.51 -10.75 21.94
C GLY A 348 -9.07 -9.79 23.04
N LEU A 349 -8.20 -8.83 22.70
CA LEU A 349 -7.66 -7.82 23.61
C LEU A 349 -8.11 -6.43 23.18
N GLU A 350 -8.24 -5.53 24.15
CA GLU A 350 -8.46 -4.12 23.88
C GLU A 350 -7.13 -3.43 23.59
N ALA A 351 -7.06 -2.69 22.48
CA ALA A 351 -5.87 -1.91 22.16
C ALA A 351 -5.72 -0.72 23.13
N PRO A 352 -4.49 -0.27 23.45
CA PRO A 352 -4.30 0.95 24.22
C PRO A 352 -5.03 2.14 23.60
N GLN A 353 -5.73 2.93 24.41
CA GLN A 353 -6.54 4.06 23.93
C GLN A 353 -5.77 5.00 22.99
N ARG A 354 -4.52 5.35 23.33
CA ARG A 354 -3.65 6.18 22.48
C ARG A 354 -3.40 5.59 21.10
N LEU A 355 -3.27 4.27 20.99
CA LEU A 355 -3.09 3.60 19.71
C LEU A 355 -4.38 3.69 18.87
N MET A 356 -5.53 3.45 19.49
CA MET A 356 -6.83 3.60 18.80
C MET A 356 -7.05 5.04 18.30
N GLU A 357 -6.75 6.05 19.12
CA GLU A 357 -6.90 7.48 18.77
C GLU A 357 -5.92 7.95 17.68
N SER A 358 -4.84 7.20 17.46
CA SER A 358 -3.85 7.46 16.41
C SER A 358 -4.22 6.91 15.04
N VAL A 359 -5.21 6.00 14.97
CA VAL A 359 -5.72 5.47 13.69
C VAL A 359 -6.92 6.31 13.26
N ARG A 360 -6.72 7.17 12.26
CA ARG A 360 -7.73 8.13 11.77
C ARG A 360 -8.04 7.90 10.30
N ASN A 361 -8.80 6.84 10.02
CA ASN A 361 -9.19 6.48 8.66
C ASN A 361 -9.87 7.66 7.94
N GLY A 362 -9.41 7.96 6.73
CA GLY A 362 -9.91 9.07 5.91
C GLY A 362 -9.22 10.42 6.14
N GLU A 363 -8.33 10.51 7.13
CA GLU A 363 -7.43 11.65 7.33
C GLU A 363 -5.99 11.24 7.02
N VAL A 364 -5.18 12.21 6.60
CA VAL A 364 -3.72 12.10 6.74
C VAL A 364 -3.40 12.53 8.16
N TYR A 365 -2.88 11.63 9.01
CA TYR A 365 -2.52 11.93 10.41
C TYR A 365 -1.11 11.44 10.72
N LEU A 366 -0.15 12.36 10.75
CA LEU A 366 1.28 12.09 10.88
C LEU A 366 1.75 12.64 12.23
N ASP A 367 1.97 11.75 13.20
CA ASP A 367 2.20 12.11 14.61
C ASP A 367 3.64 11.86 15.10
N PHE A 368 4.48 11.25 14.25
CA PHE A 368 5.89 10.97 14.48
C PHE A 368 6.21 10.22 15.78
N THR A 369 5.22 9.51 16.35
CA THR A 369 5.34 8.81 17.63
C THR A 369 6.26 7.60 17.58
N LEU A 370 6.37 6.94 16.43
CA LEU A 370 7.20 5.76 16.26
C LEU A 370 8.67 6.16 16.09
N PRO A 371 9.61 5.57 16.86
CA PRO A 371 11.02 5.91 16.76
C PRO A 371 11.55 5.75 15.33
N GLY A 372 12.23 6.79 14.85
CA GLY A 372 12.78 6.84 13.51
C GLY A 372 11.77 7.16 12.39
N SER A 373 10.50 7.41 12.71
CA SER A 373 9.47 7.71 11.71
C SER A 373 9.63 9.09 11.08
N THR A 374 9.36 9.15 9.79
CA THR A 374 9.48 10.30 8.88
C THR A 374 8.18 10.55 8.14
N HIS A 375 7.26 9.58 8.13
CA HIS A 375 5.96 9.65 7.48
C HIS A 375 6.03 10.08 6.01
N GLY A 376 7.07 9.66 5.28
CA GLY A 376 7.22 10.03 3.88
C GLY A 376 7.60 11.48 3.60
N PHE A 377 7.86 12.31 4.61
CA PHE A 377 8.23 13.71 4.38
C PHE A 377 9.50 13.85 3.55
N LYS A 378 9.48 14.82 2.64
CA LYS A 378 10.57 15.06 1.69
C LYS A 378 11.01 16.52 1.73
N THR A 379 12.17 16.75 1.11
CA THR A 379 12.67 18.08 0.79
C THR A 379 13.16 18.13 -0.64
N ASN A 380 13.00 19.28 -1.31
CA ASN A 380 13.59 19.49 -2.63
C ASN A 380 15.06 19.95 -2.57
N ASN A 381 15.57 20.30 -1.39
CA ASN A 381 16.93 20.81 -1.22
C ASN A 381 17.54 20.31 0.09
N ALA A 382 17.97 19.04 0.09
CA ALA A 382 18.59 18.39 1.25
C ALA A 382 19.90 19.04 1.71
N PHE A 383 20.53 19.88 0.87
CA PHE A 383 21.70 20.67 1.25
C PHE A 383 21.34 21.82 2.21
N LYS A 384 20.19 22.46 2.01
CA LYS A 384 19.70 23.53 2.86
C LYS A 384 18.80 23.02 3.98
N THR A 385 17.98 22.01 3.71
CA THR A 385 17.06 21.44 4.71
C THR A 385 17.22 19.96 4.86
N LEU A 386 17.90 19.52 5.93
CA LEU A 386 18.07 18.10 6.23
C LEU A 386 16.97 17.62 7.18
N LEU A 387 16.21 16.62 6.74
CA LEU A 387 15.16 15.98 7.54
C LEU A 387 15.73 14.80 8.32
N ARG A 388 15.37 14.68 9.60
CA ARG A 388 15.70 13.55 10.46
C ARG A 388 14.55 13.28 11.44
N PRO A 389 14.25 12.01 11.75
CA PRO A 389 13.39 11.70 12.89
C PRO A 389 14.04 12.19 14.19
N CYS A 390 13.24 12.60 15.17
CA CYS A 390 13.69 13.05 16.47
C CYS A 390 12.77 12.53 17.57
N SER A 391 13.34 11.86 18.58
CA SER A 391 12.58 11.34 19.73
C SER A 391 12.66 12.25 20.97
N ASP A 392 13.57 13.23 20.96
CA ASP A 392 13.86 14.07 22.14
C ASP A 392 12.97 15.32 22.22
N VAL A 393 12.44 15.77 21.09
CA VAL A 393 11.55 16.93 20.97
C VAL A 393 10.24 16.42 20.40
N GLY A 394 9.13 16.72 21.07
CA GLY A 394 7.78 16.32 20.66
C GLY A 394 6.74 17.12 21.44
N ILE A 395 5.47 16.94 21.10
CA ILE A 395 4.35 17.50 21.86
C ILE A 395 4.06 16.60 23.07
N GLU A 396 3.41 17.11 24.12
CA GLU A 396 3.20 16.32 25.36
C GLU A 396 2.48 14.99 25.10
N GLU A 397 1.65 14.95 24.06
CA GLU A 397 0.87 13.80 23.62
C GLU A 397 1.68 12.81 22.76
N THR A 398 2.69 13.28 21.99
CA THR A 398 3.48 12.49 21.06
C THR A 398 4.98 12.64 21.37
N ARG A 399 5.61 11.58 21.90
CA ARG A 399 7.05 11.58 22.19
C ARG A 399 7.89 11.36 20.92
N GLY A 400 7.76 12.27 19.95
CA GLY A 400 8.53 12.28 18.71
C GLY A 400 8.14 13.43 17.77
N SER A 401 9.04 13.77 16.85
CA SER A 401 8.83 14.80 15.82
C SER A 401 9.74 14.56 14.61
N LEU A 402 9.44 15.23 13.51
CA LEU A 402 10.37 15.38 12.39
C LEU A 402 11.21 16.63 12.57
N SER A 403 12.51 16.44 12.80
CA SER A 403 13.48 17.54 12.83
C SER A 403 13.85 17.96 11.41
N VAL A 404 13.78 19.26 11.15
CA VAL A 404 14.23 19.91 9.93
C VAL A 404 15.34 20.90 10.28
N LEU A 405 16.59 20.58 9.92
CA LEU A 405 17.68 21.54 9.97
C LEU A 405 17.47 22.59 8.86
N PHE A 406 17.68 23.87 9.13
CA PHE A 406 17.85 24.89 8.10
C PHE A 406 19.29 25.41 8.13
N ASP A 407 20.08 25.07 7.11
CA ASP A 407 21.53 25.30 7.09
C ASP A 407 21.91 26.63 6.40
N ARG A 408 22.29 27.63 7.22
CA ARG A 408 22.91 28.89 6.79
C ARG A 408 22.09 29.58 5.69
N PHE A 409 20.80 29.76 5.94
CA PHE A 409 19.88 30.44 5.04
C PHE A 409 20.23 31.93 4.94
N ILE A 410 20.15 32.46 3.72
CA ILE A 410 20.32 33.86 3.38
C ILE A 410 19.16 34.34 2.50
N GLU A 411 19.03 35.66 2.32
CA GLU A 411 18.06 36.25 1.41
C GLU A 411 18.15 35.63 0.01
N GLY A 412 17.02 35.18 -0.51
CA GLY A 412 16.91 34.46 -1.79
C GLY A 412 17.05 32.93 -1.69
N ASP A 413 17.52 32.38 -0.57
CA ASP A 413 17.43 30.94 -0.32
C ASP A 413 15.99 30.53 -0.08
N SER A 414 15.59 29.42 -0.70
CA SER A 414 14.28 28.81 -0.53
C SER A 414 14.42 27.28 -0.53
N SER A 415 13.68 26.61 0.35
CA SER A 415 13.62 25.14 0.38
C SER A 415 12.24 24.66 0.78
N LYS A 416 11.78 23.58 0.18
CA LYS A 416 10.48 22.98 0.46
C LYS A 416 10.64 21.79 1.38
N VAL A 417 9.70 21.64 2.31
CA VAL A 417 9.52 20.48 3.19
C VAL A 417 8.07 20.06 3.10
N PHE A 418 7.80 18.86 2.63
CA PHE A 418 6.45 18.49 2.21
C PHE A 418 6.11 17.02 2.39
N TYR A 419 4.82 16.77 2.60
CA TYR A 419 4.17 15.49 2.40
C TYR A 419 3.74 15.39 0.93
N LYS A 420 3.78 14.16 0.39
CA LYS A 420 3.48 13.88 -0.99
C LYS A 420 2.19 13.04 -1.12
N PRO A 421 1.02 13.67 -1.37
CA PRO A 421 -0.27 13.00 -1.38
C PRO A 421 -0.59 12.23 -2.66
N PHE A 422 0.15 12.45 -3.75
CA PHE A 422 -0.16 11.89 -5.07
C PHE A 422 1.11 11.73 -5.89
N TYR A 423 1.27 10.58 -6.55
CA TYR A 423 2.47 10.25 -7.31
C TYR A 423 2.19 10.13 -8.81
N ARG A 424 3.13 10.63 -9.63
CA ARG A 424 3.11 10.57 -11.10
C ARG A 424 4.16 9.60 -11.62
N ARG A 425 4.00 9.12 -12.86
CA ARG A 425 4.94 8.23 -13.56
C ARG A 425 6.39 8.74 -13.56
N GLU A 426 6.60 10.05 -13.68
CA GLU A 426 7.93 10.66 -13.70
C GLU A 426 8.76 10.44 -12.41
N GLU A 427 8.11 10.00 -11.34
CA GLU A 427 8.72 9.81 -10.02
C GLU A 427 9.23 8.40 -9.79
N PHE A 428 8.99 7.49 -10.72
CA PHE A 428 9.41 6.10 -10.66
C PHE A 428 10.47 5.81 -11.74
N ASN A 429 11.35 4.86 -11.44
CA ASN A 429 12.34 4.37 -12.39
C ASN A 429 11.81 3.18 -13.23
N ASP A 430 10.80 2.48 -12.72
CA ASP A 430 10.11 1.38 -13.36
C ASP A 430 8.62 1.41 -13.01
N GLU A 431 7.87 0.42 -13.50
CA GLU A 431 6.43 0.32 -13.29
C GLU A 431 6.01 -1.16 -13.29
N LYS A 432 6.77 -2.04 -12.62
CA LYS A 432 6.58 -3.52 -12.60
C LYS A 432 5.10 -3.89 -12.43
N TYR A 433 4.46 -3.38 -11.37
CA TYR A 433 3.06 -3.63 -11.06
C TYR A 433 2.11 -2.45 -11.32
N LYS A 434 2.52 -1.49 -12.17
CA LYS A 434 1.64 -0.40 -12.66
C LYS A 434 0.85 0.28 -11.53
N PRO A 435 1.49 0.77 -10.45
CA PRO A 435 0.77 1.38 -9.35
C PRO A 435 0.05 2.63 -9.84
N THR A 436 -1.24 2.73 -9.57
CA THR A 436 -2.04 3.93 -9.87
C THR A 436 -2.43 4.62 -8.57
N PHE A 437 -2.67 5.92 -8.61
CA PHE A 437 -2.85 6.72 -7.39
C PHE A 437 -4.08 7.62 -7.51
N ALA A 438 -4.73 7.83 -6.36
CA ALA A 438 -5.67 8.92 -6.13
C ALA A 438 -5.09 9.80 -5.01
N PRO A 439 -5.19 11.13 -5.08
CA PRO A 439 -4.64 11.99 -4.03
C PRO A 439 -5.18 11.66 -2.64
N THR A 440 -4.34 11.83 -1.63
CA THR A 440 -4.76 11.87 -0.21
C THR A 440 -5.01 13.30 0.30
N ALA A 441 -4.91 14.30 -0.58
CA ALA A 441 -5.17 15.69 -0.29
C ALA A 441 -5.94 16.35 -1.45
N TYR A 442 -7.04 17.02 -1.13
CA TYR A 442 -7.93 17.68 -2.08
C TYR A 442 -8.25 19.12 -1.67
N SER A 443 -8.63 19.95 -2.64
CA SER A 443 -9.15 21.30 -2.38
C SER A 443 -10.31 21.28 -1.38
N GLY A 444 -10.42 22.33 -0.55
CA GLY A 444 -11.45 22.44 0.47
C GLY A 444 -11.09 21.82 1.83
N GLN A 445 -10.20 20.82 1.85
CA GLN A 445 -9.72 20.22 3.10
C GLN A 445 -8.86 21.19 3.91
N LYS A 446 -8.78 20.96 5.22
CA LYS A 446 -7.92 21.69 6.14
C LYS A 446 -6.60 20.96 6.32
N VAL A 447 -5.53 21.73 6.43
CA VAL A 447 -4.22 21.26 6.85
C VAL A 447 -3.93 21.87 8.22
N SER A 448 -3.48 21.05 9.17
CA SER A 448 -2.95 21.53 10.45
C SER A 448 -1.55 20.98 10.69
N ALA A 449 -0.66 21.78 11.28
CA ALA A 449 0.66 21.32 11.71
C ALA A 449 1.07 21.97 13.03
N LYS A 450 1.68 21.18 13.91
CA LYS A 450 2.31 21.67 15.14
C LYS A 450 3.80 21.80 14.90
N VAL A 451 4.31 23.03 14.97
CA VAL A 451 5.71 23.34 14.65
C VAL A 451 6.42 24.00 15.83
N PHE A 452 7.62 23.54 16.16
CA PHE A 452 8.49 24.14 17.17
C PHE A 452 9.79 24.64 16.55
N MET A 453 10.24 25.84 16.89
CA MET A 453 11.46 26.43 16.34
C MET A 453 12.59 26.50 17.37
N ASP A 454 13.76 25.98 17.02
CA ASP A 454 15.01 26.10 17.77
C ASP A 454 16.10 26.72 16.88
N LYS A 455 16.02 28.04 16.76
CA LYS A 455 17.01 28.85 16.04
C LYS A 455 18.29 29.06 16.87
N TRP A 456 19.46 28.86 16.28
CA TRP A 456 20.76 29.00 16.94
C TRP A 456 21.54 30.26 16.52
N GLN A 457 21.37 30.71 15.28
CA GLN A 457 22.07 31.87 14.72
C GLN A 457 21.19 32.63 13.72
N GLY A 458 21.51 33.90 13.48
CA GLY A 458 20.87 34.77 12.49
C GLY A 458 20.05 35.87 13.15
N GLY A 459 20.14 37.10 12.64
CA GLY A 459 19.41 38.25 13.17
C GLY A 459 17.99 38.41 12.60
N ALA A 460 17.71 37.81 11.44
CA ALA A 460 16.42 37.93 10.76
C ALA A 460 15.52 36.72 11.00
N ASP A 461 14.22 36.88 10.89
CA ASP A 461 13.24 35.82 11.11
C ASP A 461 13.37 34.66 10.11
N VAL A 462 12.80 33.51 10.49
CA VAL A 462 12.61 32.36 9.61
C VAL A 462 11.13 32.25 9.31
N TYR A 463 10.81 32.20 8.02
CA TYR A 463 9.46 32.14 7.51
C TYR A 463 9.16 30.70 7.06
N LEU A 464 7.99 30.19 7.47
CA LEU A 464 7.36 29.05 6.83
C LEU A 464 6.16 29.54 6.04
N THR A 465 6.22 29.40 4.73
CA THR A 465 5.12 29.73 3.83
C THR A 465 4.38 28.45 3.48
N PRO A 466 3.15 28.22 3.97
CA PRO A 466 2.37 27.07 3.57
C PRO A 466 2.12 27.09 2.05
N TYR A 467 2.15 25.92 1.42
CA TYR A 467 1.90 25.81 -0.01
C TYR A 467 1.30 24.46 -0.37
N ILE A 468 0.68 24.43 -1.55
CA ILE A 468 0.42 23.21 -2.29
C ILE A 468 1.07 23.30 -3.67
N ARG A 469 1.40 22.15 -4.29
CA ARG A 469 1.86 22.13 -5.68
C ARG A 469 0.80 21.56 -6.61
N ASN A 470 0.57 22.29 -7.69
CA ASN A 470 -0.27 21.85 -8.79
C ASN A 470 0.46 20.78 -9.61
N SER A 471 -0.07 19.56 -9.66
CA SER A 471 0.60 18.44 -10.33
C SER A 471 0.67 18.59 -11.87
N PHE A 472 -0.16 19.44 -12.47
CA PHE A 472 -0.19 19.71 -13.90
C PHE A 472 0.77 20.84 -14.28
N THR A 473 0.62 22.03 -13.67
CA THR A 473 1.48 23.20 -14.00
C THR A 473 2.84 23.15 -13.31
N LYS A 474 2.99 22.31 -12.27
CA LYS A 474 4.15 22.24 -11.35
C LYS A 474 4.38 23.52 -10.54
N GLU A 475 3.45 24.46 -10.56
CA GLU A 475 3.53 25.71 -9.80
C GLU A 475 3.14 25.50 -8.35
N ASP A 476 3.84 26.20 -7.45
CA ASP A 476 3.55 26.23 -6.02
C ASP A 476 2.52 27.35 -5.74
N LEU A 477 1.33 27.00 -5.26
CA LEU A 477 0.34 27.96 -4.77
C LEU A 477 0.68 28.29 -3.32
N LYS A 478 1.37 29.41 -3.12
CA LYS A 478 1.80 29.90 -1.80
C LYS A 478 0.66 30.60 -1.07
N LEU A 479 0.56 30.34 0.22
CA LEU A 479 -0.34 31.04 1.16
C LEU A 479 0.44 32.08 1.97
N ASP A 480 -0.20 32.69 2.97
CA ASP A 480 0.42 33.72 3.79
C ASP A 480 1.61 33.16 4.60
N PRO A 481 2.78 33.84 4.57
CA PRO A 481 3.97 33.40 5.28
C PRO A 481 3.80 33.55 6.79
N ILE A 482 4.34 32.58 7.54
CA ILE A 482 4.24 32.50 8.99
C ILE A 482 5.63 32.67 9.60
N ILE A 483 5.76 33.60 10.55
CA ILE A 483 7.00 33.81 11.30
C ILE A 483 7.06 32.83 12.45
N LEU A 484 8.13 32.05 12.52
CA LEU A 484 8.37 31.15 13.63
C LEU A 484 9.07 31.86 14.80
N SER A 485 8.48 31.73 15.99
CA SER A 485 9.06 32.27 17.23
C SER A 485 9.99 31.25 17.88
N HIS A 486 11.19 31.70 18.28
CA HIS A 486 12.18 30.84 18.94
C HIS A 486 11.64 30.23 20.25
N GLN A 487 11.83 28.93 20.42
CA GLN A 487 11.47 28.13 21.60
C GLN A 487 9.97 28.15 21.92
N GLN A 488 9.12 28.17 20.90
CA GLN A 488 7.66 28.12 21.03
C GLN A 488 7.04 27.14 20.04
N TRP A 489 6.00 26.42 20.50
CA TRP A 489 5.12 25.66 19.62
C TRP A 489 4.11 26.61 18.97
N LEU A 490 3.89 26.42 17.68
CA LEU A 490 2.92 27.14 16.89
C LEU A 490 2.00 26.13 16.19
N ASP A 491 0.70 26.36 16.31
CA ASP A 491 -0.30 25.69 15.51
C ASP A 491 -0.47 26.46 14.20
N ILE A 492 -0.19 25.79 13.08
CA ILE A 492 -0.38 26.32 11.73
C ILE A 492 -1.61 25.66 11.15
N GLU A 493 -2.56 26.45 10.64
CA GLU A 493 -3.75 25.94 9.96
C GLU A 493 -4.01 26.70 8.67
N PHE A 494 -4.42 25.98 7.63
CA PHE A 494 -4.88 26.58 6.37
C PHE A 494 -5.85 25.66 5.63
N VAL A 495 -6.61 26.22 4.70
CA VAL A 495 -7.48 25.46 3.79
C VAL A 495 -6.77 25.28 2.46
N ILE A 496 -6.81 24.07 1.91
CA ILE A 496 -6.24 23.76 0.61
C ILE A 496 -7.01 24.55 -0.47
N PRO A 497 -6.34 25.42 -1.25
CA PRO A 497 -7.01 26.26 -2.24
C PRO A 497 -7.53 25.43 -3.42
N LYS A 498 -8.43 26.03 -4.20
CA LYS A 498 -8.92 25.44 -5.46
C LYS A 498 -7.77 25.35 -6.48
N THR A 499 -7.74 24.25 -7.22
CA THR A 499 -6.72 23.96 -8.26
C THR A 499 -7.31 23.91 -9.68
N ASP A 500 -8.59 24.29 -9.82
CA ASP A 500 -9.34 24.28 -11.07
C ASP A 500 -9.25 22.95 -11.82
N GLY A 501 -9.34 21.82 -11.11
CA GLY A 501 -9.36 20.49 -11.73
C GLY A 501 -8.00 19.78 -11.84
N ALA A 502 -6.91 20.44 -11.42
CA ALA A 502 -5.61 19.79 -11.29
C ALA A 502 -5.49 19.05 -9.95
N LEU A 503 -4.71 17.96 -9.94
CA LEU A 503 -4.43 17.20 -8.71
C LEU A 503 -3.30 17.88 -7.91
N ILE A 504 -3.24 17.60 -6.61
CA ILE A 504 -2.22 18.12 -5.69
C ILE A 504 -1.18 17.05 -5.45
N ASP A 505 0.10 17.33 -5.71
CA ASP A 505 1.19 16.37 -5.55
C ASP A 505 2.25 16.77 -4.49
N GLU A 506 2.10 17.92 -3.85
CA GLU A 506 2.85 18.31 -2.66
C GLU A 506 1.96 19.18 -1.75
N VAL A 507 2.06 18.98 -0.43
CA VAL A 507 1.49 19.85 0.60
C VAL A 507 2.55 20.04 1.69
N GLY A 508 2.86 21.28 2.05
CA GLY A 508 3.88 21.53 3.06
C GLY A 508 4.26 22.99 3.24
N PHE A 509 5.53 23.22 3.56
CA PHE A 509 6.07 24.53 3.88
C PHE A 509 7.29 24.86 3.02
N ILE A 510 7.34 26.11 2.56
CA ILE A 510 8.53 26.72 1.99
C ILE A 510 9.26 27.46 3.11
N VAL A 511 10.52 27.10 3.36
CA VAL A 511 11.40 27.68 4.36
C VAL A 511 12.22 28.80 3.71
N GLU A 512 12.13 30.01 4.26
CA GLU A 512 12.81 31.21 3.76
C GLU A 512 13.36 32.05 4.92
N SER A 513 14.40 32.85 4.67
CA SER A 513 14.87 33.86 5.64
C SER A 513 15.51 35.04 4.91
N PRO A 514 15.17 36.30 5.25
CA PRO A 514 15.79 37.49 4.68
C PRO A 514 17.14 37.81 5.35
N SER A 515 17.84 36.79 5.86
CA SER A 515 19.12 36.95 6.54
C SER A 515 20.21 37.39 5.55
N PRO A 516 21.04 38.41 5.86
CA PRO A 516 22.13 38.78 4.97
C PRO A 516 23.25 37.73 5.00
N ALA A 517 24.11 37.74 3.98
CA ALA A 517 25.14 36.70 3.79
C ALA A 517 26.19 36.61 4.91
N ASP A 518 26.40 37.70 5.64
CA ASP A 518 27.30 37.82 6.79
C ASP A 518 26.62 37.50 8.15
N ASN A 519 25.30 37.33 8.18
CA ASN A 519 24.53 36.95 9.38
C ASN A 519 23.43 35.93 9.05
N ARG A 520 23.86 34.74 8.66
CA ARG A 520 23.01 33.66 8.14
C ARG A 520 22.12 33.04 9.22
N SER A 521 20.92 32.63 8.83
CA SER A 521 20.01 31.91 9.71
C SER A 521 20.39 30.44 9.81
N PHE A 522 20.50 29.92 11.04
CA PHE A 522 20.89 28.54 11.29
C PHE A 522 20.15 27.98 12.51
N GLY A 523 19.66 26.75 12.41
CA GLY A 523 18.94 26.10 13.50
C GLY A 523 18.07 24.96 12.99
N LYS A 524 17.07 24.59 13.80
CA LYS A 524 16.09 23.56 13.47
C LYS A 524 14.68 24.05 13.70
N PHE A 525 13.74 23.50 12.95
CA PHE A 525 12.36 23.43 13.41
C PHE A 525 11.90 21.97 13.42
N TYR A 526 10.86 21.69 14.18
CA TYR A 526 10.34 20.35 14.41
C TYR A 526 8.87 20.33 14.05
N ILE A 527 8.44 19.33 13.30
CA ILE A 527 7.02 19.06 13.04
C ILE A 527 6.61 17.93 13.99
N GLY A 528 5.81 18.26 15.00
CA GLY A 528 5.31 17.28 15.99
C GLY A 528 4.03 16.56 15.55
N GLU A 529 3.25 17.22 14.70
CA GLU A 529 2.01 16.69 14.11
C GLU A 529 1.78 17.35 12.75
N PHE A 530 1.30 16.60 11.77
CA PHE A 530 0.81 17.11 10.48
C PHE A 530 -0.46 16.38 10.09
N ARG A 531 -1.51 17.13 9.72
CA ARG A 531 -2.82 16.58 9.39
C ARG A 531 -3.39 17.16 8.10
N ILE A 532 -4.11 16.33 7.35
CA ILE A 532 -5.03 16.76 6.29
C ILE A 532 -6.38 16.12 6.57
N PHE A 533 -7.40 16.94 6.79
CA PHE A 533 -8.71 16.48 7.26
C PHE A 533 -9.84 17.43 6.86
N GLY A 534 -11.08 17.02 7.14
CA GLY A 534 -12.27 17.76 6.77
C GLY A 534 -12.67 17.53 5.31
N ASN A 535 -13.75 18.22 4.92
CA ASN A 535 -14.45 17.95 3.67
C ASN A 535 -13.69 18.46 2.44
N ALA A 536 -13.51 17.57 1.47
CA ALA A 536 -13.03 17.92 0.15
C ALA A 536 -14.13 18.59 -0.72
N ASP A 537 -13.74 19.52 -1.58
CA ASP A 537 -14.54 20.14 -2.66
C ASP A 537 -13.61 20.36 -3.86
N TYR A 538 -13.65 19.44 -4.82
CA TYR A 538 -12.71 19.42 -5.94
C TYR A 538 -13.36 18.97 -7.25
N THR A 539 -12.76 19.42 -8.35
CA THR A 539 -13.09 18.96 -9.70
C THR A 539 -11.93 18.13 -10.25
N ILE A 540 -12.20 17.32 -11.27
CA ILE A 540 -11.16 16.72 -12.13
C ILE A 540 -11.37 17.28 -13.53
N ASP A 541 -10.37 18.01 -14.02
CA ASP A 541 -10.33 18.49 -15.39
C ASP A 541 -9.49 17.51 -16.23
N PHE A 542 -10.16 16.79 -17.14
CA PHE A 542 -9.54 15.78 -17.98
C PHE A 542 -8.47 16.35 -18.93
N ALA A 543 -8.53 17.63 -19.28
CA ALA A 543 -7.47 18.28 -20.06
C ALA A 543 -6.15 18.43 -19.26
N LYS A 544 -6.21 18.29 -17.93
CA LYS A 544 -5.05 18.35 -17.02
C LYS A 544 -4.58 16.97 -16.57
N GLN A 545 -5.22 15.90 -17.03
CA GLN A 545 -4.88 14.52 -16.68
C GLN A 545 -3.98 13.88 -17.74
N ALA A 546 -3.40 12.73 -17.40
CA ALA A 546 -2.62 11.94 -18.36
C ALA A 546 -2.97 10.45 -18.26
N VAL A 547 -2.59 9.70 -19.29
CA VAL A 547 -2.58 8.24 -19.25
C VAL A 547 -1.25 7.77 -18.67
N GLU A 548 -1.27 7.26 -17.45
CA GLU A 548 -0.12 6.74 -16.71
C GLU A 548 -0.47 5.38 -16.12
N PHE A 549 0.49 4.43 -16.11
CA PHE A 549 0.27 3.09 -15.54
C PHE A 549 -0.96 2.34 -16.10
N LYS A 550 -1.28 2.56 -17.38
CA LYS A 550 -2.48 2.07 -18.07
C LYS A 550 -3.81 2.64 -17.54
N CYS A 551 -3.78 3.75 -16.82
CA CYS A 551 -4.97 4.45 -16.36
C CYS A 551 -4.91 5.95 -16.63
N VAL A 552 -6.07 6.58 -16.79
CA VAL A 552 -6.24 8.03 -16.77
C VAL A 552 -6.12 8.50 -15.33
N THR A 553 -5.21 9.43 -15.03
CA THR A 553 -5.10 9.99 -13.67
C THR A 553 -6.34 10.77 -13.27
N PRO A 554 -6.79 10.78 -12.00
CA PRO A 554 -6.34 9.99 -10.84
C PRO A 554 -7.11 8.67 -10.67
N PHE A 555 -7.51 8.02 -11.76
CA PHE A 555 -8.37 6.84 -11.70
C PHE A 555 -7.60 5.52 -11.72
N ALA A 556 -8.23 4.53 -11.13
CA ALA A 556 -7.86 3.13 -11.20
C ALA A 556 -8.91 2.39 -12.02
N HIS A 557 -8.56 1.97 -13.23
CA HIS A 557 -9.48 1.28 -14.13
C HIS A 557 -9.47 -0.23 -13.91
N HIS A 558 -10.65 -0.83 -13.91
CA HIS A 558 -10.87 -2.27 -13.90
C HIS A 558 -11.62 -2.65 -15.18
N ARG A 559 -10.97 -3.48 -16.02
CA ARG A 559 -11.43 -3.85 -17.37
C ARG A 559 -11.65 -2.63 -18.30
N GLY A 560 -12.10 -2.90 -19.52
CA GLY A 560 -12.39 -1.88 -20.54
C GLY A 560 -11.18 -1.13 -21.08
N GLU A 561 -11.43 -0.30 -22.08
CA GLU A 561 -10.47 0.65 -22.62
C GLU A 561 -10.83 2.06 -22.15
N TRP A 562 -9.81 2.80 -21.68
CA TRP A 562 -9.97 4.13 -21.11
C TRP A 562 -8.96 5.07 -21.73
N THR A 563 -9.46 6.14 -22.36
CA THR A 563 -8.65 7.09 -23.12
C THR A 563 -8.98 8.53 -22.76
N LEU A 564 -8.04 9.44 -23.03
CA LEU A 564 -8.27 10.88 -22.98
C LEU A 564 -8.40 11.40 -24.41
N GLU A 565 -9.47 12.13 -24.68
CA GLU A 565 -9.79 12.72 -25.98
C GLU A 565 -10.30 14.14 -25.76
N ASP A 566 -9.69 15.15 -26.39
CA ASP A 566 -10.17 16.55 -26.46
C ASP A 566 -10.87 17.11 -25.19
N GLY A 567 -10.28 16.90 -24.01
CA GLY A 567 -10.78 17.43 -22.73
C GLY A 567 -11.85 16.59 -22.03
N PHE A 568 -12.12 15.37 -22.48
CA PHE A 568 -12.96 14.38 -21.80
C PHE A 568 -12.24 13.02 -21.68
N MET A 569 -12.74 12.17 -20.78
CA MET A 569 -12.33 10.77 -20.70
C MET A 569 -13.35 9.89 -21.41
N LYS A 570 -12.90 8.99 -22.28
CA LYS A 570 -13.74 7.98 -22.94
C LYS A 570 -13.55 6.64 -22.23
N ALA A 571 -14.66 5.95 -22.01
CA ALA A 571 -14.72 4.59 -21.50
C ALA A 571 -15.37 3.69 -22.55
N ALA A 572 -14.77 2.53 -22.83
CA ALA A 572 -15.34 1.50 -23.68
C ALA A 572 -15.30 0.14 -22.98
N ALA A 573 -16.47 -0.42 -22.70
CA ALA A 573 -16.63 -1.74 -22.13
C ALA A 573 -16.73 -2.80 -23.23
N GLY A 574 -16.08 -3.94 -23.00
CA GLY A 574 -16.13 -5.11 -23.87
C GLY A 574 -17.37 -5.97 -23.61
N GLU A 575 -17.20 -7.29 -23.64
CA GLU A 575 -18.28 -8.22 -23.25
C GLU A 575 -18.49 -8.27 -21.72
N GLU A 576 -17.50 -7.82 -20.95
CA GLU A 576 -17.55 -7.68 -19.49
C GLU A 576 -17.82 -6.21 -19.12
N ASP A 577 -18.23 -5.99 -17.86
CA ASP A 577 -18.34 -4.65 -17.28
C ASP A 577 -16.99 -3.93 -17.27
N ALA A 578 -17.02 -2.61 -17.24
CA ALA A 578 -15.85 -1.77 -17.04
C ALA A 578 -16.14 -0.73 -15.97
N SER A 579 -15.21 -0.56 -15.04
CA SER A 579 -15.35 0.39 -13.94
C SER A 579 -14.05 1.16 -13.70
N SER A 580 -14.19 2.35 -13.14
CA SER A 580 -13.08 3.25 -12.88
C SER A 580 -13.30 3.98 -11.56
N PHE A 581 -12.30 3.97 -10.69
CA PHE A 581 -12.42 4.41 -9.29
C PHE A 581 -11.39 5.49 -8.94
N THR A 582 -11.78 6.46 -8.13
CA THR A 582 -10.90 7.50 -7.57
C THR A 582 -11.48 8.07 -6.26
N GLY A 583 -10.82 9.07 -5.69
CA GLY A 583 -11.27 9.76 -4.48
C GLY A 583 -10.86 9.06 -3.19
N ASN A 584 -11.35 9.59 -2.06
CA ASN A 584 -11.07 9.09 -0.72
C ASN A 584 -11.72 7.71 -0.50
N TYR A 585 -10.92 6.69 -0.19
CA TYR A 585 -11.44 5.35 0.09
C TYR A 585 -12.38 5.32 1.31
N TYR A 586 -12.21 6.26 2.24
CA TYR A 586 -13.02 6.40 3.45
C TYR A 586 -14.06 7.51 3.36
N GLY A 587 -14.33 8.06 2.17
CA GLY A 587 -15.40 9.05 1.97
C GLY A 587 -16.77 8.44 2.30
N ARG A 588 -17.57 9.11 3.15
CA ARG A 588 -18.87 8.62 3.64
C ARG A 588 -20.04 9.37 3.01
N ASP A 589 -20.20 10.62 3.41
CA ASP A 589 -21.25 11.50 2.93
C ASP A 589 -20.67 12.43 1.87
N LEU A 590 -21.26 12.40 0.68
CA LEU A 590 -20.73 13.06 -0.49
C LEU A 590 -21.82 13.41 -1.49
N GLU A 591 -21.55 14.48 -2.23
CA GLU A 591 -22.21 14.85 -3.48
C GLU A 591 -21.20 14.58 -4.62
N VAL A 592 -21.56 13.70 -5.56
CA VAL A 592 -20.77 13.45 -6.77
C VAL A 592 -21.56 13.89 -8.00
N GLU A 593 -21.00 14.80 -8.77
CA GLU A 593 -21.57 15.35 -10.00
C GLU A 593 -20.72 14.96 -11.20
N ILE A 594 -21.32 14.24 -12.16
CA ILE A 594 -20.63 13.72 -13.35
C ILE A 594 -21.47 13.99 -14.59
N SER A 595 -20.87 14.64 -15.60
CA SER A 595 -21.50 14.84 -16.91
C SER A 595 -21.16 13.67 -17.83
N LEU A 596 -22.14 12.82 -18.13
CA LEU A 596 -22.00 11.64 -18.98
C LEU A 596 -22.65 11.87 -20.34
N GLN A 597 -21.99 11.38 -21.39
CA GLN A 597 -22.55 11.32 -22.74
C GLN A 597 -22.50 9.87 -23.23
N PRO A 598 -23.64 9.15 -23.20
CA PRO A 598 -23.76 7.84 -23.82
C PRO A 598 -23.39 7.91 -25.30
N ALA A 599 -22.55 6.98 -25.77
CA ALA A 599 -22.22 6.84 -27.19
C ALA A 599 -22.79 5.54 -27.77
N THR A 600 -22.57 4.40 -27.13
CA THR A 600 -23.16 3.10 -27.53
C THR A 600 -23.50 2.26 -26.31
N GLY A 601 -24.40 1.27 -26.44
CA GLY A 601 -24.84 0.44 -25.32
C GLY A 601 -25.87 1.13 -24.43
N THR A 602 -26.41 0.40 -23.45
CA THR A 602 -27.52 0.90 -22.62
C THR A 602 -27.20 0.97 -21.13
N SER A 603 -25.95 0.74 -20.73
CA SER A 603 -25.48 0.86 -19.34
C SER A 603 -24.44 1.97 -19.17
N HIS A 604 -24.87 3.07 -18.55
CA HIS A 604 -24.01 4.23 -18.29
C HIS A 604 -24.35 4.81 -16.92
N GLY A 605 -23.40 4.79 -15.99
CA GLY A 605 -23.70 5.25 -14.64
C GLY A 605 -22.51 5.63 -13.79
N VAL A 606 -22.86 6.29 -12.68
CA VAL A 606 -21.93 6.77 -11.65
C VAL A 606 -21.78 5.70 -10.57
N ILE A 607 -20.56 5.54 -10.09
CA ILE A 607 -20.23 4.66 -8.96
C ILE A 607 -19.99 5.51 -7.73
N PHE A 608 -20.51 5.08 -6.58
CA PHE A 608 -20.27 5.71 -5.29
C PHE A 608 -20.22 4.67 -4.17
N ARG A 609 -19.57 5.04 -3.06
CA ARG A 609 -19.29 4.15 -1.92
C ARG A 609 -18.71 2.80 -2.35
N ALA A 610 -17.72 2.87 -3.25
CA ALA A 610 -17.00 1.71 -3.73
C ALA A 610 -15.89 1.31 -2.75
N MET A 611 -16.06 0.16 -2.12
CA MET A 611 -15.03 -0.47 -1.29
C MET A 611 -14.03 -1.31 -2.12
N GLY A 612 -14.29 -1.45 -3.42
CA GLY A 612 -13.43 -2.11 -4.41
C GLY A 612 -14.19 -2.44 -5.69
N THR A 613 -13.65 -3.33 -6.51
CA THR A 613 -14.20 -3.73 -7.82
C THR A 613 -15.46 -4.58 -7.72
N GLU A 614 -15.70 -5.24 -6.59
CA GLU A 614 -16.82 -6.17 -6.39
C GLU A 614 -17.79 -5.71 -5.29
N ARG A 615 -17.56 -4.53 -4.70
CA ARG A 615 -18.42 -3.94 -3.67
C ARG A 615 -18.60 -2.43 -3.87
N TYR A 616 -19.73 -2.03 -4.44
CA TYR A 616 -20.06 -0.61 -4.69
C TYR A 616 -21.56 -0.41 -4.97
N TYR A 617 -22.01 0.84 -4.95
CA TYR A 617 -23.30 1.24 -5.54
C TYR A 617 -23.09 1.90 -6.89
N TRP A 618 -24.01 1.63 -7.81
CA TRP A 618 -24.03 2.17 -9.15
C TRP A 618 -25.42 2.75 -9.43
N ALA A 619 -25.47 3.96 -10.00
CA ALA A 619 -26.71 4.57 -10.44
C ALA A 619 -26.56 5.11 -11.85
N GLY A 620 -27.49 4.76 -12.75
CA GLY A 620 -27.34 5.13 -14.15
C GLY A 620 -28.43 4.60 -15.06
N PHE A 621 -28.29 4.89 -16.35
CA PHE A 621 -29.11 4.31 -17.41
C PHE A 621 -28.86 2.82 -17.47
N ASP A 622 -29.89 2.01 -17.29
CA ASP A 622 -29.82 0.55 -17.18
C ASP A 622 -30.81 -0.08 -18.16
N GLY A 623 -30.49 -0.06 -19.44
CA GLY A 623 -31.42 -0.40 -20.51
C GLY A 623 -32.11 0.83 -21.13
N ASN A 624 -33.09 0.56 -21.99
CA ASN A 624 -33.84 1.62 -22.67
C ASN A 624 -34.86 2.28 -21.74
N ASN A 625 -34.85 3.61 -21.68
CA ASN A 625 -35.86 4.42 -21.00
C ASN A 625 -36.05 4.12 -19.50
N GLN A 626 -34.98 3.74 -18.80
CA GLN A 626 -35.02 3.54 -17.35
C GLN A 626 -33.69 3.89 -16.70
N ILE A 627 -33.76 4.18 -15.39
CA ILE A 627 -32.61 4.36 -14.52
C ILE A 627 -32.75 3.43 -13.33
N SER A 628 -31.63 2.81 -12.95
CA SER A 628 -31.56 1.91 -11.81
C SER A 628 -30.52 2.39 -10.80
N LEU A 629 -30.81 2.14 -9.52
CA LEU A 629 -29.85 2.04 -8.44
C LEU A 629 -29.56 0.56 -8.21
N ILE A 630 -28.29 0.17 -8.36
CA ILE A 630 -27.81 -1.20 -8.30
C ILE A 630 -26.72 -1.31 -7.24
N GLU A 631 -26.82 -2.34 -6.41
CA GLU A 631 -25.77 -2.78 -5.49
C GLU A 631 -24.94 -3.85 -6.18
N ASN A 632 -23.62 -3.67 -6.24
CA ASN A 632 -22.69 -4.77 -6.44
C ASN A 632 -22.14 -5.20 -5.09
N ASN A 633 -22.33 -6.46 -4.73
CA ASN A 633 -21.68 -7.10 -3.59
C ASN A 633 -21.35 -8.56 -3.97
N PHE A 634 -20.32 -8.71 -4.79
CA PHE A 634 -19.97 -9.95 -5.48
C PHE A 634 -21.13 -10.47 -6.35
N GLY A 635 -21.81 -9.55 -7.02
CA GLY A 635 -23.00 -9.78 -7.81
C GLY A 635 -23.93 -8.57 -7.80
N PHE A 636 -24.61 -8.33 -8.92
CA PHE A 636 -25.50 -7.19 -9.10
C PHE A 636 -26.92 -7.46 -8.58
N LYS A 637 -27.44 -6.52 -7.80
CA LYS A 637 -28.81 -6.52 -7.27
C LYS A 637 -29.43 -5.15 -7.47
N HIS A 638 -30.52 -5.10 -8.23
CA HIS A 638 -31.33 -3.90 -8.39
C HIS A 638 -32.04 -3.55 -7.08
N LEU A 639 -31.74 -2.36 -6.54
CA LEU A 639 -32.40 -1.83 -5.34
C LEU A 639 -33.66 -1.03 -5.71
N LYS A 640 -33.56 -0.23 -6.78
CA LYS A 640 -34.67 0.59 -7.28
C LYS A 640 -34.50 0.88 -8.76
N THR A 641 -35.58 0.77 -9.54
CA THR A 641 -35.60 1.12 -10.96
C THR A 641 -36.82 1.99 -11.24
N VAL A 642 -36.64 3.05 -12.04
CA VAL A 642 -37.70 3.97 -12.43
C VAL A 642 -37.67 4.23 -13.93
N PRO A 643 -38.84 4.46 -14.57
CA PRO A 643 -38.89 4.90 -15.96
C PRO A 643 -38.25 6.29 -16.12
N TYR A 644 -37.42 6.45 -17.14
CA TYR A 644 -36.80 7.73 -17.50
C TYR A 644 -36.36 7.71 -18.96
N GLU A 645 -36.96 8.54 -19.80
CA GLU A 645 -36.58 8.61 -21.22
C GLU A 645 -35.26 9.36 -21.39
N TRP A 646 -34.36 8.77 -22.18
CA TRP A 646 -33.05 9.36 -22.48
C TRP A 646 -32.69 9.16 -23.95
N ASP A 647 -31.88 10.08 -24.47
CA ASP A 647 -31.44 10.16 -25.86
C ASP A 647 -29.97 9.71 -25.94
N PRO A 648 -29.66 8.68 -26.74
CA PRO A 648 -28.27 8.35 -27.07
C PRO A 648 -27.57 9.59 -27.66
N GLU A 649 -26.35 9.89 -27.20
CA GLU A 649 -25.54 11.06 -27.59
C GLU A 649 -25.83 12.39 -26.87
N ALA A 650 -26.91 12.52 -26.10
CA ALA A 650 -27.12 13.70 -25.24
C ALA A 650 -26.18 13.70 -24.03
N ILE A 651 -25.86 14.89 -23.51
CA ILE A 651 -25.06 15.05 -22.29
C ILE A 651 -26.02 15.15 -21.10
N TYR A 652 -25.77 14.37 -20.06
CA TYR A 652 -26.55 14.29 -18.83
C TYR A 652 -25.70 14.61 -17.62
N ASP A 653 -26.15 15.55 -16.80
CA ASP A 653 -25.52 15.87 -15.52
C ASP A 653 -26.11 14.99 -14.43
N PHE A 654 -25.40 13.91 -14.09
CA PHE A 654 -25.75 13.04 -12.98
C PHE A 654 -25.24 13.64 -11.68
N LYS A 655 -26.10 13.65 -10.66
CA LYS A 655 -25.71 13.99 -9.29
C LYS A 655 -26.18 12.90 -8.34
N ALA A 656 -25.27 12.24 -7.63
CA ALA A 656 -25.60 11.34 -6.54
C ALA A 656 -25.21 11.98 -5.21
N VAL A 657 -26.17 12.10 -4.30
CA VAL A 657 -25.99 12.67 -2.96
C VAL A 657 -26.24 11.56 -1.95
N SER A 658 -25.20 11.12 -1.26
CA SER A 658 -25.31 10.12 -0.20
C SER A 658 -25.13 10.76 1.17
N ASN A 659 -26.07 10.50 2.08
CA ASN A 659 -26.06 10.98 3.46
C ASN A 659 -26.52 9.86 4.41
N GLY A 660 -25.63 9.36 5.28
CA GLY A 660 -25.92 8.24 6.14
C GLY A 660 -26.28 7.00 5.32
N THR A 661 -27.48 6.44 5.48
CA THR A 661 -27.96 5.31 4.68
C THR A 661 -28.75 5.72 3.43
N ALA A 662 -29.00 7.02 3.24
CA ALA A 662 -29.81 7.54 2.15
C ALA A 662 -28.98 7.94 0.94
N VAL A 663 -29.57 7.80 -0.24
CA VAL A 663 -29.05 8.34 -1.50
C VAL A 663 -30.16 8.94 -2.37
N GLN A 664 -29.88 10.13 -2.89
CA GLN A 664 -30.69 10.79 -3.90
C GLN A 664 -29.89 10.89 -5.19
N VAL A 665 -30.54 10.58 -6.32
CA VAL A 665 -29.95 10.71 -7.65
C VAL A 665 -30.77 11.70 -8.45
N GLU A 666 -30.12 12.76 -8.89
CA GLU A 666 -30.66 13.76 -9.79
C GLU A 666 -30.02 13.62 -11.18
N ILE A 667 -30.80 13.92 -12.21
CA ILE A 667 -30.30 14.07 -13.57
C ILE A 667 -30.78 15.40 -14.12
N ASN A 668 -29.84 16.21 -14.63
CA ASN A 668 -30.11 17.56 -15.10
C ASN A 668 -30.83 18.44 -14.05
N GLY A 669 -30.56 18.19 -12.77
CA GLY A 669 -31.17 18.88 -11.62
C GLY A 669 -32.57 18.41 -11.23
N GLU A 670 -33.12 17.37 -11.88
CA GLU A 670 -34.39 16.76 -11.50
C GLU A 670 -34.14 15.52 -10.64
N LEU A 671 -34.80 15.40 -9.49
CA LEU A 671 -34.71 14.21 -8.64
C LEU A 671 -35.40 13.02 -9.31
N VAL A 672 -34.62 11.99 -9.65
CA VAL A 672 -35.09 10.80 -10.36
C VAL A 672 -35.19 9.58 -9.44
N LEU A 673 -34.23 9.41 -8.53
CA LEU A 673 -34.23 8.34 -7.53
C LEU A 673 -34.02 8.90 -6.13
N ASP A 674 -34.69 8.27 -5.18
CA ASP A 674 -34.52 8.49 -3.74
C ASP A 674 -34.61 7.12 -3.06
N PHE A 675 -33.62 6.76 -2.27
CA PHE A 675 -33.51 5.46 -1.62
C PHE A 675 -32.88 5.59 -0.25
N ASP A 676 -33.37 4.82 0.71
CA ASP A 676 -32.79 4.69 2.04
C ASP A 676 -32.56 3.21 2.37
N GLY A 677 -31.44 2.91 3.01
CA GLY A 677 -31.02 1.55 3.36
C GLY A 677 -29.76 1.07 2.64
N LEU A 678 -28.85 1.98 2.27
CA LEU A 678 -27.49 1.59 1.86
C LEU A 678 -26.74 0.98 3.05
N GLU A 679 -26.07 -0.14 2.82
CA GLU A 679 -25.30 -0.87 3.83
C GLU A 679 -23.83 -0.40 3.88
N ASN A 680 -23.21 -0.09 2.73
CA ASN A 680 -21.84 0.45 2.75
C ASN A 680 -21.86 1.89 3.29
N GLU A 681 -21.06 2.12 4.32
CA GLU A 681 -20.95 3.43 5.00
C GLU A 681 -19.97 4.38 4.30
N HIS A 682 -18.99 3.83 3.56
CA HIS A 682 -17.94 4.60 2.90
C HIS A 682 -17.48 3.96 1.59
N GLY A 683 -16.71 4.71 0.81
CA GLY A 683 -15.98 4.17 -0.33
C GLY A 683 -15.57 5.24 -1.34
N MET A 684 -14.81 4.79 -2.33
CA MET A 684 -14.41 5.56 -3.50
C MET A 684 -15.63 5.94 -4.36
N ILE A 685 -15.36 6.83 -5.31
CA ILE A 685 -16.32 7.30 -6.31
C ILE A 685 -15.77 7.03 -7.71
N GLY A 686 -16.64 7.03 -8.72
CA GLY A 686 -16.24 6.59 -10.04
C GLY A 686 -17.35 6.56 -11.06
N LEU A 687 -17.13 5.76 -12.09
CA LEU A 687 -18.13 5.45 -13.11
C LEU A 687 -17.93 4.04 -13.64
N GLY A 688 -18.97 3.50 -14.28
CA GLY A 688 -18.86 2.23 -14.95
C GLY A 688 -19.98 1.95 -15.92
N LEU A 689 -19.72 0.99 -16.80
CA LEU A 689 -20.68 0.36 -17.69
C LEU A 689 -20.82 -1.10 -17.26
N LEU A 690 -22.04 -1.55 -16.99
CA LEU A 690 -22.32 -2.92 -16.54
C LEU A 690 -22.42 -3.94 -17.69
N GLU A 691 -22.45 -3.43 -18.93
CA GLU A 691 -22.48 -4.20 -20.17
C GLU A 691 -21.69 -3.46 -21.25
N LYS A 692 -21.55 -4.10 -22.41
CA LYS A 692 -20.90 -3.55 -23.58
C LYS A 692 -21.46 -2.18 -23.97
N GLY A 693 -20.57 -1.21 -24.13
CA GLY A 693 -20.95 0.15 -24.50
C GLY A 693 -19.78 1.12 -24.49
N GLU A 694 -20.08 2.35 -24.87
CA GLU A 694 -19.13 3.46 -24.83
C GLU A 694 -19.79 4.68 -24.18
N THR A 695 -19.06 5.36 -23.32
CA THR A 695 -19.48 6.62 -22.69
C THR A 695 -18.33 7.62 -22.65
N LYS A 696 -18.66 8.90 -22.76
CA LYS A 696 -17.73 10.02 -22.56
C LYS A 696 -18.06 10.75 -21.27
N VAL A 697 -17.02 11.12 -20.52
CA VAL A 697 -17.12 11.83 -19.24
C VAL A 697 -16.50 13.21 -19.39
N HIS A 698 -17.35 14.24 -19.30
CA HIS A 698 -16.96 15.63 -19.58
C HIS A 698 -16.61 16.43 -18.33
N ARG A 699 -17.35 16.21 -17.24
CA ARG A 699 -17.16 16.92 -15.97
C ARG A 699 -17.18 15.91 -14.83
N PHE A 700 -16.39 16.20 -13.81
CA PHE A 700 -16.32 15.40 -12.61
C PHE A 700 -16.09 16.33 -11.41
N HIS A 701 -17.03 16.37 -10.48
CA HIS A 701 -16.98 17.19 -9.28
C HIS A 701 -17.40 16.35 -8.08
N VAL A 702 -16.67 16.52 -6.97
CA VAL A 702 -16.91 15.79 -5.73
C VAL A 702 -16.87 16.79 -4.59
N LYS A 703 -17.85 16.69 -3.71
CA LYS A 703 -17.93 17.46 -2.48
C LYS A 703 -18.29 16.52 -1.35
N GLU A 704 -17.38 16.36 -0.38
CA GLU A 704 -17.68 15.66 0.86
C GLU A 704 -18.55 16.55 1.76
N THR A 705 -19.48 15.95 2.47
CA THR A 705 -20.46 16.64 3.32
C THR A 705 -20.55 16.01 4.71
N ASN A 706 -19.45 15.43 5.18
CA ASN A 706 -19.40 14.85 6.52
C ASN A 706 -19.62 15.96 7.56
N GLU A 707 -20.57 15.76 8.49
CA GLU A 707 -20.82 16.66 9.62
C GLU A 707 -19.87 16.40 10.80
#